data_AF-A0A6B0SKL7-F1
#
_entry.id   AF-A0A6B0SKL7-F1
#
_cell.length_a   1.000
_cell.length_b   1.000
_cell.length_c   1.000
_cell.angle_alpha   90.00
_cell.angle_beta   90.00
_cell.angle_gamma   90.00
#
_symmetry.space_group_name_H-M   'P 1'
#
loop_
_entity.id
_entity.type
_entity.pdbx_description
1 polymer ?
#
loop_
_entity_poly.entity_id
_entity_poly.type
_entity_poly.pdbx_seq_one_letter_code
_entity_poly.pdbx_strand_id
1 'polypeptide(L)'
;MFRAGARGVILALAVLGLIAASAGAVPQAAVAASTVDDPSVKSMAATPQNNSTTTAIQQENPDSVGEDGDQEALENWLGDRLASRLGESAVQISEGQYEQAQGLLGDEYNDQLSKYVDVAGDTDGESAAEERRKQFNETAEAQSEYAETASEYQQTYEAYQEAKAVGDEERARRLARKLLNLSTTTERLNRTLQENYGNISANTGVSLDDEQQGLANRTQNITEQADIVVEESFTSTTITARADAEGSYSDPIRISGSVDTTDSIPPNGTVGVRIHDQVLTTAVRENGTFSVQYRPLTAPTGQVTGDVAYVPEPTSTHLGSNTTVQTNLTQAQPRLQINDTTTAARYGARIRTTGRVMVADQPLRNATVLLEVDGARFATARTNASGHYELTRTLPARITQGSHSLAVRVGETGTALAPDARAAPLRVDETETAITVTASPGTDDIRVRGRLQTADGVGVSGQTLSLTREGSIVRSVETNESGYFSAAIDPPENTAGTTSVQIGATFDGSGTNLEDARQQTSVTGAFGSSGSGGSSSVLPWAAGIGGVAVLLVGGFAFYRSRYQRGTPATDDANAPAADAPASKGAPEARSAAEPEWQDRLTAVQAYLDDNDSEQAVRTLYGAVRAAYTLPGDTAKTHWEFYTAVSDELEADARGTLRQLTELYESVQFGGETADRSQVSTLLSEVQQRFESDGTDRNQHPAPSESDD
;
A
#
# COMPACT_ATOMS: atom_id res chain seq x y z
N MET A 1 -56.00 -15.15 -2.88
CA MET A 1 -57.31 -14.73 -2.33
C MET A 1 -57.05 -13.82 -1.14
N PHE A 2 -57.79 -12.70 -1.04
CA PHE A 2 -57.61 -11.53 -0.16
C PHE A 2 -56.48 -10.57 -0.56
N ARG A 3 -56.67 -9.26 -0.68
CA ARG A 3 -57.84 -8.41 -1.02
C ARG A 3 -57.21 -7.08 -1.45
N ALA A 4 -57.67 -6.55 -2.58
CA ALA A 4 -57.25 -5.27 -3.13
C ALA A 4 -57.67 -4.09 -2.23
N GLY A 5 -56.84 -3.05 -2.19
CA GLY A 5 -57.15 -1.77 -1.56
C GLY A 5 -56.54 -0.63 -2.38
N ALA A 6 -57.30 -0.14 -3.36
CA ALA A 6 -57.05 1.09 -4.08
C ALA A 6 -57.42 2.30 -3.22
N ARG A 7 -56.58 3.35 -3.24
CA ARG A 7 -56.83 4.76 -2.87
C ARG A 7 -55.59 5.52 -3.39
N GLY A 8 -55.64 6.55 -4.22
CA GLY A 8 -56.69 7.51 -4.51
C GLY A 8 -56.02 8.88 -4.49
N VAL A 9 -55.58 9.35 -5.67
CA VAL A 9 -55.01 10.69 -5.91
C VAL A 9 -56.05 11.75 -5.57
N ILE A 10 -55.69 12.72 -4.71
CA ILE A 10 -56.42 13.98 -4.59
C ILE A 10 -55.41 15.14 -4.65
N LEU A 11 -55.45 15.82 -5.80
CA LEU A 11 -54.97 17.17 -6.04
C LEU A 11 -55.82 18.16 -5.23
N ALA A 12 -55.22 19.11 -4.53
CA ALA A 12 -55.91 20.30 -4.04
C ALA A 12 -55.02 21.55 -4.16
N LEU A 13 -55.24 22.29 -5.25
CA LEU A 13 -54.86 23.68 -5.47
C LEU A 13 -55.66 24.60 -4.54
N ALA A 14 -55.00 25.51 -3.84
CA ALA A 14 -55.63 26.72 -3.29
C ALA A 14 -54.71 27.93 -3.53
N VAL A 15 -55.19 28.85 -4.37
CA VAL A 15 -54.63 30.17 -4.70
C VAL A 15 -55.68 31.22 -4.27
N LEU A 16 -55.19 32.44 -3.98
CA LEU A 16 -55.87 33.71 -3.63
C LEU A 16 -56.06 33.98 -2.11
N GLY A 17 -55.70 35.14 -1.56
CA GLY A 17 -55.15 36.36 -2.16
C GLY A 17 -54.95 37.49 -1.14
N LEU A 18 -54.15 38.47 -1.56
CA LEU A 18 -53.92 39.86 -1.09
C LEU A 18 -54.73 40.41 0.11
N ILE A 19 -54.07 41.25 0.94
CA ILE A 19 -54.33 42.71 1.09
C ILE A 19 -53.30 43.40 2.04
N ALA A 20 -52.94 44.63 1.63
CA ALA A 20 -52.49 45.81 2.38
C ALA A 20 -51.03 45.96 2.86
N ALA A 21 -50.38 46.92 2.19
CA ALA A 21 -49.24 47.70 2.67
C ALA A 21 -49.63 48.60 3.86
N SER A 22 -48.71 48.76 4.81
CA SER A 22 -48.63 49.93 5.68
C SER A 22 -47.17 50.24 6.00
N ALA A 23 -46.72 51.40 5.52
CA ALA A 23 -45.50 52.06 5.95
C ALA A 23 -45.63 52.50 7.42
N GLY A 24 -44.55 52.39 8.21
CA GLY A 24 -44.52 52.88 9.58
C GLY A 24 -43.13 52.73 10.21
N ALA A 25 -42.50 53.86 10.45
CA ALA A 25 -41.15 54.03 11.00
C ALA A 25 -40.93 53.37 12.37
N VAL A 26 -39.71 52.87 12.59
CA VAL A 26 -39.20 52.55 13.94
C VAL A 26 -38.40 53.75 14.45
N PRO A 27 -38.75 54.33 15.62
CA PRO A 27 -37.98 55.42 16.20
C PRO A 27 -36.79 54.92 17.01
N GLN A 28 -35.70 55.67 16.86
CA GLN A 28 -34.51 55.72 17.67
C GLN A 28 -34.87 56.23 19.08
N ALA A 29 -34.42 55.56 20.14
CA ALA A 29 -34.43 56.12 21.50
C ALA A 29 -33.03 56.01 22.09
N ALA A 30 -32.38 57.17 22.17
CA ALA A 30 -31.12 57.41 22.85
C ALA A 30 -31.30 57.30 24.37
N VAL A 31 -30.34 56.66 25.05
CA VAL A 31 -30.22 56.72 26.50
C VAL A 31 -29.21 57.81 26.82
N ALA A 32 -29.69 58.93 27.37
CA ALA A 32 -28.88 60.05 27.81
C ALA A 32 -28.32 59.79 29.21
N ALA A 33 -27.10 60.26 29.40
CA ALA A 33 -26.27 60.19 30.60
C ALA A 33 -26.85 60.94 31.80
N SER A 34 -26.39 60.56 32.99
CA SER A 34 -26.25 61.47 34.14
C SER A 34 -25.06 61.03 34.98
N THR A 35 -23.96 61.75 34.83
CA THR A 35 -22.80 61.78 35.73
C THR A 35 -23.12 62.68 36.92
N VAL A 36 -22.85 62.20 38.15
CA VAL A 36 -22.59 63.06 39.30
C VAL A 36 -21.41 62.45 40.07
N ASP A 37 -20.40 63.29 40.26
CA ASP A 37 -19.14 63.08 40.97
C ASP A 37 -19.29 62.85 42.49
N ASP A 38 -18.23 62.21 43.00
CA ASP A 38 -17.80 61.91 44.38
C ASP A 38 -17.92 63.09 45.39
N PRO A 39 -17.97 62.85 46.73
CA PRO A 39 -16.72 62.74 47.50
C PRO A 39 -16.70 61.78 48.72
N SER A 40 -15.52 61.20 48.96
CA SER A 40 -14.76 61.13 50.23
C SER A 40 -14.87 59.94 51.22
N VAL A 41 -13.76 59.17 51.24
CA VAL A 41 -12.99 58.50 52.32
C VAL A 41 -13.46 58.64 53.79
N LYS A 42 -13.61 57.49 54.49
CA LYS A 42 -13.22 57.28 55.90
C LYS A 42 -13.02 55.79 56.27
N SER A 43 -12.17 55.59 57.27
CA SER A 43 -11.37 54.42 57.69
C SER A 43 -12.01 53.47 58.74
N MET A 44 -11.49 52.22 58.79
CA MET A 44 -11.26 51.32 59.97
C MET A 44 -12.50 50.81 60.77
N ALA A 45 -12.57 49.62 61.37
CA ALA A 45 -11.79 48.37 61.43
C ALA A 45 -12.64 47.32 62.21
N ALA A 46 -12.45 46.00 61.97
CA ALA A 46 -12.34 44.94 63.00
C ALA A 46 -12.39 43.53 62.37
N THR A 47 -11.31 42.77 62.56
CA THR A 47 -11.11 41.36 62.22
C THR A 47 -11.78 40.43 63.25
N PRO A 48 -12.02 39.16 62.89
CA PRO A 48 -11.55 38.06 63.73
C PRO A 48 -10.60 37.10 62.97
N GLN A 49 -9.50 36.78 63.63
CA GLN A 49 -8.55 35.73 63.27
C GLN A 49 -9.22 34.35 63.23
N ASN A 50 -8.93 33.56 62.19
CA ASN A 50 -8.52 32.17 62.41
C ASN A 50 -7.26 31.90 61.58
N ASN A 51 -6.27 31.33 62.26
CA ASN A 51 -4.91 31.12 61.78
C ASN A 51 -4.84 29.72 61.16
N SER A 52 -4.70 29.64 59.84
CA SER A 52 -4.10 28.49 59.17
C SER A 52 -3.22 29.06 58.07
N THR A 53 -1.93 28.85 58.23
CA THR A 53 -0.86 29.37 57.40
C THR A 53 -0.96 28.76 56.00
N THR A 54 -1.57 29.46 55.04
CA THR A 54 -1.38 29.16 53.61
C THR A 54 -0.36 30.13 53.07
N THR A 55 0.91 29.73 53.13
CA THR A 55 1.97 30.36 52.34
C THR A 55 1.54 30.26 50.88
N ALA A 56 1.20 31.39 50.25
CA ALA A 56 0.97 31.44 48.82
C ALA A 56 2.34 31.22 48.13
N ILE A 57 2.67 29.97 47.84
CA ILE A 57 3.81 29.62 46.98
C ILE A 57 3.38 30.05 45.58
N GLN A 58 3.92 31.16 45.09
CA GLN A 58 3.48 31.72 43.82
C GLN A 58 4.37 31.35 42.63
N GLN A 59 5.57 30.79 42.84
CA GLN A 59 6.34 29.99 41.86
C GLN A 59 7.37 29.14 42.61
N GLU A 60 7.45 27.85 42.29
CA GLU A 60 8.41 26.89 42.84
C GLU A 60 9.36 26.44 41.71
N ASN A 61 10.63 26.19 42.03
CA ASN A 61 11.65 25.87 41.02
C ASN A 61 11.32 24.50 40.38
N PRO A 62 11.21 24.37 39.04
CA PRO A 62 10.79 23.13 38.37
C PRO A 62 11.63 21.90 38.75
N ASP A 63 12.91 22.09 39.10
CA ASP A 63 13.79 20.99 39.57
C ASP A 63 13.51 20.55 41.02
N SER A 64 12.62 21.24 41.73
CA SER A 64 12.25 20.98 43.14
C SER A 64 10.79 20.58 43.33
N VAL A 65 9.96 20.66 42.28
CA VAL A 65 8.59 20.13 42.27
C VAL A 65 8.65 18.77 41.56
N GLY A 66 8.93 17.73 42.34
CA GLY A 66 8.88 16.34 41.90
C GLY A 66 7.64 15.63 42.45
N GLU A 67 6.51 16.32 42.53
CA GLU A 67 5.23 15.64 42.73
C GLU A 67 4.80 15.10 41.37
N ASP A 68 4.55 13.80 41.29
CA ASP A 68 3.86 13.22 40.15
C ASP A 68 2.52 13.96 40.06
N GLY A 69 2.37 14.81 39.03
CA GLY A 69 1.09 15.43 38.74
C GLY A 69 0.02 14.36 38.61
N ASP A 70 -1.24 14.71 38.84
CA ASP A 70 -2.35 13.78 38.68
C ASP A 70 -2.52 13.43 37.18
N GLN A 71 -1.74 12.45 36.72
CA GLN A 71 -1.68 12.02 35.32
C GLN A 71 -3.01 11.40 34.89
N GLU A 72 -3.73 10.76 35.81
CA GLU A 72 -5.08 10.23 35.59
C GLU A 72 -6.08 11.37 35.35
N ALA A 73 -6.00 12.47 36.11
CA ALA A 73 -6.82 13.66 35.85
C ALA A 73 -6.47 14.33 34.50
N LEU A 74 -5.19 14.35 34.10
CA LEU A 74 -4.76 14.90 32.82
C LEU A 74 -5.21 14.01 31.63
N GLU A 75 -5.08 12.69 31.79
CA GLU A 75 -5.56 11.71 30.81
C GLU A 75 -7.07 11.88 30.57
N ASN A 76 -7.86 11.93 31.65
CA ASN A 76 -9.31 12.14 31.57
C ASN A 76 -9.66 13.47 30.88
N TRP A 77 -8.97 14.57 31.23
CA TRP A 77 -9.20 15.86 30.60
C TRP A 77 -8.89 15.86 29.10
N LEU A 78 -7.82 15.18 28.67
CA LEU A 78 -7.45 15.04 27.26
C LEU A 78 -8.45 14.14 26.52
N GLY A 79 -8.87 13.03 27.13
CA GLY A 79 -9.91 12.14 26.61
C GLY A 79 -11.25 12.85 26.41
N ASP A 80 -11.67 13.64 27.40
CA ASP A 80 -12.87 14.49 27.32
C ASP A 80 -12.78 15.50 26.19
N ARG A 81 -11.61 16.11 25.99
CA ARG A 81 -11.39 17.10 24.94
C ARG A 81 -11.46 16.48 23.55
N LEU A 82 -10.87 15.28 23.37
CA LEU A 82 -10.93 14.53 22.10
C LEU A 82 -12.36 14.08 21.80
N ALA A 83 -13.06 13.52 22.79
CA ALA A 83 -14.46 13.12 22.66
C ALA A 83 -15.36 14.33 22.34
N SER A 84 -15.12 15.48 22.99
CA SER A 84 -15.86 16.72 22.71
C SER A 84 -15.65 17.20 21.27
N ARG A 85 -14.42 17.11 20.73
CA ARG A 85 -14.16 17.48 19.32
C ARG A 85 -14.84 16.56 18.33
N LEU A 86 -14.83 15.25 18.60
CA LEU A 86 -15.59 14.28 17.82
C LEU A 86 -17.08 14.62 17.86
N GLY A 87 -17.61 14.95 19.03
CA GLY A 87 -19.01 15.33 19.17
C GLY A 87 -19.36 16.63 18.43
N GLU A 88 -18.54 17.66 18.57
CA GLU A 88 -18.72 18.95 17.88
C GLU A 88 -18.68 18.77 16.34
N SER A 89 -17.77 17.93 15.84
CA SER A 89 -17.71 17.56 14.42
C SER A 89 -18.98 16.80 13.98
N ALA A 90 -19.51 15.89 14.80
CA ALA A 90 -20.74 15.16 14.48
C ALA A 90 -21.96 16.09 14.42
N VAL A 91 -22.02 17.09 15.29
CA VAL A 91 -23.02 18.16 15.24
C VAL A 91 -22.90 18.92 13.91
N GLN A 92 -21.70 19.34 13.51
CA GLN A 92 -21.49 20.02 12.22
C GLN A 92 -21.94 19.16 11.03
N ILE A 93 -21.65 17.86 11.04
CA ILE A 93 -22.13 16.91 10.02
C ILE A 93 -23.66 16.86 9.97
N SER A 94 -24.31 16.77 11.14
CA SER A 94 -25.77 16.70 11.22
C SER A 94 -26.44 17.95 10.61
N GLU A 95 -25.81 19.11 10.78
CA GLU A 95 -26.23 20.41 10.24
C GLU A 95 -25.85 20.62 8.76
N GLY A 96 -25.10 19.69 8.15
CA GLY A 96 -24.63 19.78 6.76
C GLY A 96 -23.41 20.68 6.57
N GLN A 97 -22.68 20.99 7.65
CA GLN A 97 -21.47 21.82 7.65
C GLN A 97 -20.21 20.94 7.53
N TYR A 98 -20.09 20.17 6.45
CA TYR A 98 -19.09 19.11 6.31
C TYR A 98 -17.62 19.60 6.35
N GLU A 99 -17.31 20.72 5.70
CA GLU A 99 -15.96 21.30 5.74
C GLU A 99 -15.55 21.72 7.15
N GLN A 100 -16.50 22.27 7.93
CA GLN A 100 -16.25 22.65 9.33
C GLN A 100 -16.08 21.40 10.21
N ALA A 101 -16.87 20.36 9.96
CA ALA A 101 -16.72 19.07 10.63
C ALA A 101 -15.33 18.45 10.43
N GLN A 102 -14.81 18.49 9.20
CA GLN A 102 -13.47 17.99 8.88
C GLN A 102 -12.38 18.86 9.52
N GLY A 103 -12.54 20.19 9.52
CA GLY A 103 -11.60 21.10 10.16
C GLY A 103 -11.40 20.83 11.67
N LEU A 104 -12.44 20.34 12.35
CA LEU A 104 -12.38 19.98 13.78
C LEU A 104 -11.53 18.73 14.06
N LEU A 105 -11.32 17.86 13.04
CA LEU A 105 -10.58 16.60 13.11
C LEU A 105 -9.21 16.66 12.40
N GLY A 106 -8.72 17.88 12.11
CA GLY A 106 -7.43 18.09 11.47
C GLY A 106 -6.23 18.05 12.42
N ASP A 107 -5.17 18.80 12.08
CA ASP A 107 -3.88 18.80 12.80
C ASP A 107 -4.01 19.01 14.31
N GLU A 108 -4.91 19.88 14.75
CA GLU A 108 -5.09 20.18 16.17
C GLU A 108 -5.67 19.00 16.96
N TYR A 109 -6.52 18.18 16.33
CA TYR A 109 -7.02 16.93 16.94
C TYR A 109 -5.88 15.90 17.05
N ASN A 110 -5.08 15.76 16.00
CA ASN A 110 -3.94 14.84 15.98
C ASN A 110 -2.89 15.22 17.03
N ASP A 111 -2.61 16.51 17.20
CA ASP A 111 -1.72 17.02 18.24
C ASP A 111 -2.25 16.72 19.65
N GLN A 112 -3.57 16.77 19.85
CA GLN A 112 -4.21 16.43 21.13
C GLN A 112 -4.21 14.92 21.37
N LEU A 113 -4.40 14.12 20.32
CA LEU A 113 -4.34 12.68 20.39
C LEU A 113 -2.93 12.20 20.74
N SER A 114 -1.89 12.78 20.15
CA SER A 114 -0.50 12.47 20.51
C SER A 114 -0.25 12.71 22.01
N LYS A 115 -0.69 13.87 22.52
CA LYS A 115 -0.54 14.20 23.95
C LYS A 115 -1.32 13.25 24.86
N TYR A 116 -2.51 12.85 24.45
CA TYR A 116 -3.33 11.89 25.18
C TYR A 116 -2.64 10.52 25.28
N VAL A 117 -2.07 10.03 24.17
CA VAL A 117 -1.38 8.75 24.11
C VAL A 117 -0.09 8.77 24.93
N ASP A 118 0.66 9.87 24.89
CA ASP A 118 1.86 10.05 25.71
C ASP A 118 1.51 9.93 27.21
N VAL A 119 0.46 10.62 27.66
CA VAL A 119 0.00 10.58 29.06
C VAL A 119 -0.58 9.21 29.43
N ALA A 120 -1.37 8.60 28.54
CA ALA A 120 -1.95 7.27 28.76
C ALA A 120 -0.89 6.15 28.82
N GLY A 121 0.25 6.35 28.14
CA GLY A 121 1.39 5.43 28.20
C GLY A 121 2.06 5.42 29.57
N ASP A 122 2.07 6.57 30.24
CA ASP A 122 2.63 6.75 31.58
C ASP A 122 1.68 6.24 32.70
N THR A 123 0.36 6.25 32.47
CA THR A 123 -0.66 5.80 33.46
C THR A 123 -0.98 4.30 33.37
N ASP A 124 -1.34 3.81 32.19
CA ASP A 124 -1.88 2.45 31.98
C ASP A 124 -0.95 1.55 31.14
N GLY A 125 0.17 2.08 30.68
CA GLY A 125 1.19 1.38 29.92
C GLY A 125 0.99 1.44 28.39
N GLU A 126 2.08 1.19 27.66
CA GLU A 126 2.18 1.39 26.21
C GLU A 126 1.13 0.62 25.39
N SER A 127 0.73 -0.58 25.84
CA SER A 127 -0.26 -1.38 25.10
C SER A 127 -1.67 -0.78 25.17
N ALA A 128 -2.09 -0.27 26.33
CA ALA A 128 -3.39 0.39 26.49
C ALA A 128 -3.42 1.74 25.76
N ALA A 129 -2.30 2.47 25.78
CA ALA A 129 -2.13 3.71 25.03
C ALA A 129 -2.22 3.48 23.50
N GLU A 130 -1.65 2.39 22.98
CA GLU A 130 -1.79 1.98 21.57
C GLU A 130 -3.26 1.73 21.19
N GLU A 131 -3.97 0.96 22.02
CA GLU A 131 -5.37 0.61 21.76
C GLU A 131 -6.25 1.87 21.74
N ARG A 132 -6.03 2.79 22.69
CA ARG A 132 -6.69 4.10 22.76
C ARG A 132 -6.36 4.98 21.56
N ARG A 133 -5.08 5.05 21.17
CA ARG A 133 -4.64 5.79 19.97
C ARG A 133 -5.40 5.30 18.75
N LYS A 134 -5.40 3.98 18.56
CA LYS A 134 -6.07 3.33 17.44
C LYS A 134 -7.55 3.65 17.42
N GLN A 135 -8.23 3.52 18.56
CA GLN A 135 -9.66 3.78 18.68
C GLN A 135 -10.03 5.22 18.31
N PHE A 136 -9.36 6.23 18.87
CA PHE A 136 -9.63 7.64 18.56
C PHE A 136 -9.26 8.00 17.12
N ASN A 137 -8.20 7.41 16.57
CA ASN A 137 -7.79 7.62 15.19
C ASN A 137 -8.79 7.02 14.19
N GLU A 138 -9.15 5.75 14.35
CA GLU A 138 -10.14 5.06 13.50
C GLU A 138 -11.51 5.76 13.55
N THR A 139 -11.87 6.31 14.71
CA THR A 139 -13.11 7.09 14.85
C THR A 139 -13.06 8.40 14.07
N ALA A 140 -11.97 9.16 14.20
CA ALA A 140 -11.82 10.43 13.48
C ALA A 140 -11.74 10.22 11.96
N GLU A 141 -11.04 9.18 11.50
CA GLU A 141 -10.97 8.79 10.09
C GLU A 141 -12.34 8.42 9.54
N ALA A 142 -13.07 7.52 10.21
CA ALA A 142 -14.42 7.13 9.79
C ALA A 142 -15.40 8.30 9.75
N GLN A 143 -15.26 9.26 10.68
CA GLN A 143 -16.10 10.44 10.74
C GLN A 143 -15.77 11.45 9.64
N SER A 144 -14.49 11.63 9.32
CA SER A 144 -14.06 12.44 8.18
C SER A 144 -14.55 11.86 6.86
N GLU A 145 -14.41 10.53 6.67
CA GLU A 145 -14.92 9.80 5.50
C GLU A 145 -16.45 9.90 5.40
N TYR A 146 -17.17 9.85 6.54
CA TYR A 146 -18.62 10.06 6.58
C TYR A 146 -18.97 11.48 6.12
N ALA A 147 -18.29 12.51 6.63
CA ALA A 147 -18.53 13.90 6.27
C ALA A 147 -18.31 14.15 4.76
N GLU A 148 -17.23 13.58 4.21
CA GLU A 148 -16.92 13.65 2.79
C GLU A 148 -17.99 12.97 1.93
N THR A 149 -18.33 11.72 2.26
CA THR A 149 -19.35 10.93 1.55
C THR A 149 -20.70 11.64 1.56
N ALA A 150 -21.09 12.21 2.70
CA ALA A 150 -22.35 12.91 2.85
C ALA A 150 -22.37 14.27 2.11
N SER A 151 -21.21 14.96 2.01
CA SER A 151 -21.04 16.16 1.18
C SER A 151 -21.17 15.82 -0.29
N GLU A 152 -20.47 14.79 -0.75
CA GLU A 152 -20.51 14.33 -2.13
C GLU A 152 -21.92 13.86 -2.52
N TYR A 153 -22.63 13.20 -1.60
CA TYR A 153 -24.02 12.81 -1.80
C TYR A 153 -24.91 14.02 -2.09
N GLN A 154 -24.79 15.09 -1.29
CA GLN A 154 -25.57 16.31 -1.48
C GLN A 154 -25.30 16.96 -2.84
N GLN A 155 -24.02 17.13 -3.19
CA GLN A 155 -23.62 17.72 -4.49
C GLN A 155 -24.10 16.86 -5.67
N THR A 156 -23.99 15.54 -5.55
CA THR A 156 -24.46 14.59 -6.58
C THR A 156 -25.98 14.65 -6.73
N TYR A 157 -26.71 14.87 -5.63
CA TYR A 157 -28.17 14.97 -5.66
C TYR A 157 -28.63 16.25 -6.35
N GLU A 158 -27.97 17.38 -6.09
CA GLU A 158 -28.24 18.63 -6.79
C GLU A 158 -28.01 18.47 -8.31
N ALA A 159 -26.90 17.85 -8.69
CA ALA A 159 -26.61 17.54 -10.10
C ALA A 159 -27.64 16.58 -10.72
N TYR A 160 -28.16 15.61 -9.95
CA TYR A 160 -29.22 14.70 -10.40
C TYR A 160 -30.50 15.47 -10.69
N GLN A 161 -30.92 16.36 -9.78
CA GLN A 161 -32.11 17.18 -9.96
C GLN A 161 -31.97 18.13 -11.16
N GLU A 162 -30.80 18.73 -11.37
CA GLU A 162 -30.52 19.53 -12.56
C GLU A 162 -30.66 18.69 -13.84
N ALA A 163 -30.05 17.50 -13.88
CA ALA A 163 -30.14 16.58 -15.02
C ALA A 163 -31.60 16.19 -15.33
N LYS A 164 -32.40 15.90 -14.30
CA LYS A 164 -33.85 15.63 -14.46
C LYS A 164 -34.60 16.86 -14.99
N ALA A 165 -34.27 18.06 -14.51
CA ALA A 165 -34.94 19.29 -14.93
C ALA A 165 -34.69 19.65 -16.41
N VAL A 166 -33.49 19.36 -16.93
CA VAL A 166 -33.15 19.57 -18.35
C VAL A 166 -33.50 18.39 -19.25
N GLY A 167 -33.97 17.27 -18.68
CA GLY A 167 -34.37 16.06 -19.41
C GLY A 167 -33.20 15.16 -19.87
N ASP A 168 -32.02 15.31 -19.25
CA ASP A 168 -30.85 14.45 -19.52
C ASP A 168 -30.94 13.15 -18.70
N GLU A 169 -31.75 12.22 -19.19
CA GLU A 169 -32.06 10.95 -18.51
C GLU A 169 -30.83 10.02 -18.35
N GLU A 170 -29.87 10.06 -19.28
CA GLU A 170 -28.66 9.24 -19.16
C GLU A 170 -27.74 9.75 -18.06
N ARG A 171 -27.53 11.07 -17.98
CA ARG A 171 -26.78 11.69 -16.89
C ARG A 171 -27.50 11.48 -15.56
N ALA A 172 -28.82 11.68 -15.52
CA ALA A 172 -29.61 11.45 -14.31
C ALA A 172 -29.44 10.02 -13.79
N ARG A 173 -29.51 9.00 -14.65
CA ARG A 173 -29.29 7.60 -14.21
C ARG A 173 -27.89 7.33 -13.69
N ARG A 174 -26.84 7.88 -14.33
CA ARG A 174 -25.46 7.74 -13.82
C ARG A 174 -25.33 8.35 -12.41
N LEU A 175 -25.89 9.54 -12.20
CA LEU A 175 -25.89 10.21 -10.90
C LEU A 175 -26.74 9.46 -9.86
N ALA A 176 -27.89 8.93 -10.25
CA ALA A 176 -28.74 8.11 -9.40
C ALA A 176 -28.04 6.84 -8.89
N ARG A 177 -27.24 6.17 -9.75
CA ARG A 177 -26.40 5.03 -9.31
C ARG A 177 -25.30 5.46 -8.34
N LYS A 178 -24.68 6.62 -8.58
CA LYS A 178 -23.68 7.20 -7.67
C LYS A 178 -24.31 7.50 -6.31
N LEU A 179 -25.51 8.10 -6.28
CA LEU A 179 -26.26 8.35 -5.04
C LEU A 179 -26.54 7.06 -4.25
N LEU A 180 -26.95 5.98 -4.92
CA LEU A 180 -27.16 4.68 -4.27
C LEU A 180 -25.86 4.09 -3.69
N ASN A 181 -24.74 4.26 -4.36
CA ASN A 181 -23.44 3.83 -3.84
C ASN A 181 -23.05 4.65 -2.59
N LEU A 182 -23.12 5.97 -2.69
CA LEU A 182 -22.82 6.89 -1.60
C LEU A 182 -23.71 6.63 -0.37
N SER A 183 -25.02 6.41 -0.55
CA SER A 183 -25.93 6.12 0.56
C SER A 183 -25.57 4.80 1.27
N THR A 184 -25.20 3.77 0.52
CA THR A 184 -24.74 2.49 1.07
C THR A 184 -23.44 2.66 1.87
N THR A 185 -22.51 3.47 1.37
CA THR A 185 -21.25 3.80 2.04
C THR A 185 -21.50 4.60 3.33
N THR A 186 -22.36 5.62 3.29
CA THR A 186 -22.78 6.38 4.47
C THR A 186 -23.39 5.48 5.54
N GLU A 187 -24.25 4.53 5.17
CA GLU A 187 -24.86 3.59 6.12
C GLU A 187 -23.82 2.68 6.79
N ARG A 188 -22.84 2.18 6.03
CA ARG A 188 -21.71 1.40 6.56
C ARG A 188 -20.90 2.22 7.55
N LEU A 189 -20.53 3.45 7.19
CA LEU A 189 -19.74 4.35 8.03
C LEU A 189 -20.47 4.72 9.31
N ASN A 190 -21.78 4.99 9.24
CA ASN A 190 -22.58 5.23 10.43
C ASN A 190 -22.53 4.02 11.38
N ARG A 191 -22.70 2.78 10.88
CA ARG A 191 -22.59 1.58 11.74
C ARG A 191 -21.23 1.49 12.45
N THR A 192 -20.14 1.75 11.75
CA THR A 192 -18.79 1.85 12.35
C THR A 192 -18.72 2.94 13.43
N LEU A 193 -19.26 4.12 13.17
CA LEU A 193 -19.26 5.23 14.13
C LEU A 193 -20.11 4.94 15.37
N GLN A 194 -21.24 4.25 15.23
CA GLN A 194 -22.05 3.81 16.38
C GLN A 194 -21.24 2.88 17.30
N GLU A 195 -20.53 1.90 16.72
CA GLU A 195 -19.67 0.99 17.48
C GLU A 195 -18.51 1.75 18.16
N ASN A 196 -17.84 2.62 17.42
CA ASN A 196 -16.70 3.39 17.90
C ASN A 196 -17.06 4.37 19.03
N TYR A 197 -18.14 5.14 18.88
CA TYR A 197 -18.62 6.06 19.92
C TYR A 197 -19.09 5.31 21.17
N GLY A 198 -19.70 4.14 21.02
CA GLY A 198 -20.06 3.29 22.16
C GLY A 198 -18.82 2.84 22.94
N ASN A 199 -17.76 2.44 22.23
CA ASN A 199 -16.49 2.06 22.86
C ASN A 199 -15.79 3.26 23.51
N ILE A 200 -15.83 4.46 22.90
CA ILE A 200 -15.20 5.66 23.48
C ILE A 200 -15.94 6.05 24.76
N SER A 201 -17.27 6.08 24.71
CA SER A 201 -18.10 6.44 25.86
C SER A 201 -17.87 5.50 27.05
N ALA A 202 -17.68 4.20 26.79
CA ALA A 202 -17.38 3.21 27.83
C ALA A 202 -16.00 3.41 28.49
N ASN A 203 -15.01 3.90 27.72
CA ASN A 203 -13.62 4.02 28.17
C ASN A 203 -13.31 5.39 28.79
N THR A 204 -13.96 6.47 28.35
CA THR A 204 -13.72 7.84 28.84
C THR A 204 -14.79 8.34 29.80
N GLY A 205 -15.98 7.72 29.81
CA GLY A 205 -17.12 8.18 30.60
C GLY A 205 -17.88 9.37 29.99
N VAL A 206 -17.49 9.86 28.81
CA VAL A 206 -18.19 10.90 28.05
C VAL A 206 -19.30 10.25 27.23
N SER A 207 -20.56 10.66 27.41
CA SER A 207 -21.65 10.18 26.55
C SER A 207 -21.62 10.90 25.19
N LEU A 208 -21.70 10.12 24.11
CA LEU A 208 -21.82 10.58 22.72
C LEU A 208 -23.17 10.16 22.10
N ASP A 209 -24.18 9.90 22.94
CA ASP A 209 -25.48 9.34 22.51
C ASP A 209 -26.26 10.32 21.61
N ASP A 210 -26.18 11.62 21.90
CA ASP A 210 -26.85 12.66 21.10
C ASP A 210 -26.22 12.78 19.71
N GLU A 211 -24.90 12.64 19.61
CA GLU A 211 -24.16 12.66 18.36
C GLU A 211 -24.37 11.39 17.54
N GLN A 212 -24.41 10.23 18.19
CA GLN A 212 -24.87 8.99 17.59
C GLN A 212 -26.27 9.15 16.97
N GLN A 213 -27.20 9.79 17.68
CA GLN A 213 -28.55 10.03 17.16
C GLN A 213 -28.55 11.04 16.01
N GLY A 214 -27.74 12.10 16.08
CA GLY A 214 -27.59 13.09 15.01
C GLY A 214 -27.10 12.48 13.70
N LEU A 215 -26.06 11.64 13.76
CA LEU A 215 -25.53 10.92 12.60
C LEU A 215 -26.52 9.88 12.06
N ALA A 216 -27.22 9.16 12.93
CA ALA A 216 -28.26 8.22 12.53
C ALA A 216 -29.42 8.91 11.79
N ASN A 217 -29.88 10.06 12.29
CA ASN A 217 -30.93 10.85 11.63
C ASN A 217 -30.46 11.38 10.27
N ARG A 218 -29.19 11.82 10.15
CA ARG A 218 -28.62 12.26 8.88
C ARG A 218 -28.50 11.12 7.88
N THR A 219 -28.05 9.95 8.33
CA THR A 219 -27.98 8.73 7.51
C THR A 219 -29.38 8.34 7.02
N GLN A 220 -30.38 8.37 7.91
CA GLN A 220 -31.76 8.07 7.55
C GLN A 220 -32.27 8.98 6.44
N ASN A 221 -32.04 10.30 6.56
CA ASN A 221 -32.43 11.27 5.52
C ASN A 221 -31.79 10.94 4.16
N ILE A 222 -30.49 10.66 4.14
CA ILE A 222 -29.74 10.26 2.94
C ILE A 222 -30.34 8.99 2.33
N THR A 223 -30.63 7.96 3.13
CA THR A 223 -31.19 6.70 2.64
C THR A 223 -32.61 6.85 2.12
N GLU A 224 -33.48 7.61 2.80
CA GLU A 224 -34.86 7.87 2.34
C GLU A 224 -34.86 8.64 1.01
N GLN A 225 -33.95 9.60 0.86
CA GLN A 225 -33.77 10.33 -0.39
C GLN A 225 -33.23 9.46 -1.51
N ALA A 226 -32.31 8.53 -1.21
CA ALA A 226 -31.78 7.59 -2.19
C ALA A 226 -32.86 6.63 -2.68
N ASP A 227 -33.74 6.16 -1.79
CA ASP A 227 -34.86 5.29 -2.14
C ASP A 227 -35.82 5.98 -3.12
N ILE A 228 -36.12 7.26 -2.91
CA ILE A 228 -36.93 8.07 -3.85
C ILE A 228 -36.24 8.15 -5.21
N VAL A 229 -34.94 8.46 -5.25
CA VAL A 229 -34.17 8.54 -6.50
C VAL A 229 -34.17 7.20 -7.23
N VAL A 230 -34.07 6.09 -6.50
CA VAL A 230 -34.11 4.73 -7.08
C VAL A 230 -35.48 4.44 -7.68
N GLU A 231 -36.57 4.71 -6.95
CA GLU A 231 -37.95 4.49 -7.40
C GLU A 231 -38.28 5.31 -8.67
N GLU A 232 -37.76 6.54 -8.75
CA GLU A 232 -37.98 7.42 -9.91
C GLU A 232 -37.10 7.07 -11.12
N SER A 233 -35.88 6.56 -10.90
CA SER A 233 -34.87 6.40 -11.95
C SER A 233 -34.81 4.99 -12.53
N PHE A 234 -35.24 3.97 -11.78
CA PHE A 234 -34.99 2.58 -12.15
C PHE A 234 -36.21 1.65 -12.02
N THR A 235 -36.31 0.72 -12.97
CA THR A 235 -37.17 -0.47 -12.86
C THR A 235 -36.41 -1.57 -12.12
N SER A 236 -37.00 -2.10 -11.05
CA SER A 236 -36.43 -3.24 -10.31
C SER A 236 -36.29 -4.49 -11.20
N THR A 237 -35.22 -5.25 -10.97
CA THR A 237 -35.01 -6.56 -11.59
C THR A 237 -35.08 -7.66 -10.56
N THR A 238 -35.42 -8.88 -11.00
CA THR A 238 -35.30 -10.09 -10.21
C THR A 238 -34.41 -11.07 -10.96
N ILE A 239 -33.26 -11.42 -10.38
CA ILE A 239 -32.42 -12.49 -10.88
C ILE A 239 -32.80 -13.82 -10.24
N THR A 240 -32.92 -14.86 -11.07
CA THR A 240 -33.00 -16.25 -10.59
C THR A 240 -31.83 -17.04 -11.15
N ALA A 241 -31.22 -17.89 -10.34
CA ALA A 241 -30.07 -18.68 -10.74
C ALA A 241 -30.13 -20.10 -10.16
N ARG A 242 -29.56 -21.05 -10.88
CA ARG A 242 -29.34 -22.43 -10.44
C ARG A 242 -27.96 -22.88 -10.87
N ALA A 243 -27.30 -23.65 -10.01
CA ALA A 243 -26.07 -24.34 -10.33
C ALA A 243 -26.34 -25.85 -10.43
N ASP A 244 -25.51 -26.56 -11.16
CA ASP A 244 -25.46 -28.02 -11.05
C ASP A 244 -25.18 -28.42 -9.59
N ALA A 245 -25.82 -29.48 -9.12
CA ALA A 245 -25.77 -29.88 -7.71
C ALA A 245 -24.36 -30.31 -7.25
N GLU A 246 -23.53 -30.77 -8.19
CA GLU A 246 -22.19 -31.26 -7.96
C GLU A 246 -21.31 -31.01 -9.19
N GLY A 247 -20.00 -30.82 -9.00
CA GLY A 247 -19.03 -30.85 -10.10
C GLY A 247 -17.58 -30.75 -9.63
N SER A 248 -16.67 -30.77 -10.60
CA SER A 248 -15.21 -30.78 -10.40
C SER A 248 -14.51 -30.00 -11.51
N TYR A 249 -13.17 -30.00 -11.54
CA TYR A 249 -12.45 -29.43 -12.67
C TYR A 249 -12.80 -30.11 -14.01
N SER A 250 -12.89 -31.45 -14.01
CA SER A 250 -13.19 -32.27 -15.19
C SER A 250 -14.65 -32.20 -15.62
N ASP A 251 -15.53 -32.07 -14.63
CA ASP A 251 -16.98 -31.93 -14.83
C ASP A 251 -17.43 -30.53 -14.35
N PRO A 252 -17.34 -29.51 -15.22
CA PRO A 252 -17.56 -28.12 -14.84
C PRO A 252 -19.00 -27.89 -14.41
N ILE A 253 -19.19 -27.08 -13.38
CA ILE A 253 -20.50 -26.71 -12.88
C ILE A 253 -21.10 -25.66 -13.82
N ARG A 254 -22.25 -25.97 -14.42
CA ARG A 254 -23.04 -24.99 -15.15
C ARG A 254 -23.86 -24.18 -14.17
N ILE A 255 -23.80 -22.86 -14.33
CA ILE A 255 -24.63 -21.92 -13.62
C ILE A 255 -25.49 -21.24 -14.67
N SER A 256 -26.81 -21.27 -14.50
CA SER A 256 -27.76 -20.72 -15.45
C SER A 256 -28.94 -20.09 -14.74
N GLY A 257 -29.59 -19.15 -15.41
CA GLY A 257 -30.65 -18.36 -14.81
C GLY A 257 -31.31 -17.40 -15.78
N SER A 258 -32.21 -16.60 -15.23
CA SER A 258 -32.88 -15.48 -15.91
C SER A 258 -32.79 -14.22 -15.07
N VAL A 259 -32.79 -13.08 -15.76
CA VAL A 259 -33.05 -11.77 -15.16
C VAL A 259 -34.39 -11.30 -15.72
N ASP A 260 -35.34 -11.07 -14.83
CA ASP A 260 -36.71 -10.69 -15.16
C ASP A 260 -36.99 -9.26 -14.68
N THR A 261 -37.85 -8.55 -15.39
CA THR A 261 -38.33 -7.19 -15.07
C THR A 261 -39.85 -7.19 -14.95
N THR A 262 -40.42 -6.21 -14.26
CA THR A 262 -41.88 -6.01 -14.21
C THR A 262 -42.48 -5.69 -15.58
N ASP A 263 -41.68 -5.11 -16.48
CA ASP A 263 -42.15 -4.56 -17.76
C ASP A 263 -42.09 -5.59 -18.91
N SER A 264 -41.73 -6.85 -18.61
CA SER A 264 -41.67 -8.00 -19.54
C SER A 264 -40.68 -7.87 -20.71
N ILE A 265 -39.87 -6.81 -20.75
CA ILE A 265 -38.70 -6.70 -21.65
C ILE A 265 -37.47 -7.17 -20.87
N PRO A 266 -36.78 -8.23 -21.31
CA PRO A 266 -35.60 -8.69 -20.62
C PRO A 266 -34.48 -7.64 -20.62
N PRO A 267 -33.81 -7.42 -19.48
CA PRO A 267 -32.82 -6.37 -19.37
C PRO A 267 -31.49 -6.79 -20.02
N ASN A 268 -30.76 -5.84 -20.59
CA ASN A 268 -29.39 -6.01 -21.05
C ASN A 268 -28.39 -5.79 -19.90
N GLY A 269 -27.22 -6.41 -19.96
CA GLY A 269 -26.16 -6.22 -18.97
C GLY A 269 -25.34 -7.49 -18.76
N THR A 270 -24.63 -7.55 -17.63
CA THR A 270 -23.77 -8.68 -17.29
C THR A 270 -24.20 -9.34 -16.00
N VAL A 271 -23.86 -10.61 -15.85
CA VAL A 271 -23.99 -11.35 -14.59
C VAL A 271 -22.60 -11.71 -14.12
N GLY A 272 -22.27 -11.24 -12.93
CA GLY A 272 -21.11 -11.66 -12.16
C GLY A 272 -21.47 -12.85 -11.29
N VAL A 273 -20.64 -13.88 -11.29
CA VAL A 273 -20.74 -15.03 -10.39
C VAL A 273 -19.45 -15.16 -9.60
N ARG A 274 -19.53 -15.05 -8.28
CA ARG A 274 -18.40 -15.22 -7.37
C ARG A 274 -18.57 -16.52 -6.59
N ILE A 275 -17.64 -17.46 -6.76
CA ILE A 275 -17.57 -18.68 -5.95
C ILE A 275 -16.16 -18.76 -5.40
N HIS A 276 -16.04 -18.66 -4.07
CA HIS A 276 -14.74 -18.53 -3.41
C HIS A 276 -13.95 -17.36 -4.02
N ASP A 277 -12.68 -17.56 -4.38
CA ASP A 277 -11.82 -16.52 -4.95
C ASP A 277 -12.02 -16.29 -6.46
N GLN A 278 -12.93 -17.02 -7.12
CA GLN A 278 -13.10 -16.95 -8.56
C GLN A 278 -14.33 -16.13 -8.95
N VAL A 279 -14.11 -15.10 -9.76
CA VAL A 279 -15.17 -14.29 -10.38
C VAL A 279 -15.31 -14.71 -11.85
N LEU A 280 -16.53 -15.01 -12.25
CA LEU A 280 -16.93 -15.32 -13.62
C LEU A 280 -17.91 -14.27 -14.11
N THR A 281 -17.78 -13.85 -15.36
CA THR A 281 -18.70 -12.88 -15.97
C THR A 281 -19.33 -13.47 -17.22
N THR A 282 -20.62 -13.21 -17.42
CA THR A 282 -21.34 -13.58 -18.64
C THR A 282 -22.37 -12.51 -19.00
N ALA A 283 -22.68 -12.33 -20.28
CA ALA A 283 -23.71 -11.39 -20.71
C ALA A 283 -25.11 -11.98 -20.54
N VAL A 284 -26.07 -11.13 -20.18
CA VAL A 284 -27.50 -11.45 -20.27
C VAL A 284 -27.90 -11.44 -21.74
N ARG A 285 -28.52 -12.52 -22.22
CA ARG A 285 -28.98 -12.63 -23.61
C ARG A 285 -30.25 -11.81 -23.82
N GLU A 286 -30.62 -11.58 -25.08
CA GLU A 286 -31.85 -10.85 -25.46
C GLU A 286 -33.14 -11.43 -24.87
N ASN A 287 -33.15 -12.72 -24.51
CA ASN A 287 -34.28 -13.38 -23.85
C ASN A 287 -34.21 -13.36 -22.31
N GLY A 288 -33.29 -12.59 -21.72
CA GLY A 288 -33.09 -12.48 -20.27
C GLY A 288 -32.29 -13.59 -19.64
N THR A 289 -31.88 -14.61 -20.40
CA THR A 289 -31.17 -15.77 -19.84
C THR A 289 -29.66 -15.58 -19.84
N PHE A 290 -29.00 -16.20 -18.88
CA PHE A 290 -27.54 -16.27 -18.83
C PHE A 290 -27.07 -17.71 -18.54
N SER A 291 -25.84 -18.04 -18.95
CA SER A 291 -25.21 -19.30 -18.53
C SER A 291 -23.69 -19.18 -18.58
N VAL A 292 -23.03 -19.64 -17.52
CA VAL A 292 -21.57 -19.66 -17.37
C VAL A 292 -21.12 -21.01 -16.82
N GLN A 293 -19.86 -21.39 -17.09
CA GLN A 293 -19.26 -22.61 -16.56
C GLN A 293 -18.21 -22.26 -15.50
N TYR A 294 -18.33 -22.88 -14.34
CA TYR A 294 -17.38 -22.81 -13.25
C TYR A 294 -16.50 -24.07 -13.24
N ARG A 295 -15.18 -23.88 -13.15
CA ARG A 295 -14.19 -24.96 -13.02
C ARG A 295 -13.36 -24.72 -11.77
N PRO A 296 -13.66 -25.42 -10.67
CA PRO A 296 -12.99 -25.18 -9.40
C PRO A 296 -11.53 -25.63 -9.45
N LEU A 297 -10.65 -24.83 -8.85
CA LEU A 297 -9.21 -25.10 -8.72
C LEU A 297 -8.80 -25.08 -7.25
N THR A 298 -8.90 -23.91 -6.62
CA THR A 298 -8.47 -23.67 -5.23
C THR A 298 -9.62 -23.73 -4.22
N ALA A 299 -10.87 -23.72 -4.69
CA ALA A 299 -12.03 -23.77 -3.81
C ALA A 299 -12.04 -25.04 -2.96
N PRO A 300 -12.48 -24.97 -1.69
CA PRO A 300 -12.55 -26.13 -0.82
C PRO A 300 -13.54 -27.16 -1.36
N THR A 301 -13.25 -28.44 -1.13
CA THR A 301 -14.18 -29.54 -1.44
C THR A 301 -15.40 -29.53 -0.52
N GLY A 302 -16.52 -30.11 -0.97
CA GLY A 302 -17.79 -30.12 -0.24
C GLY A 302 -18.75 -29.01 -0.69
N GLN A 303 -19.75 -28.69 0.15
CA GLN A 303 -20.78 -27.72 -0.19
C GLN A 303 -20.20 -26.30 -0.18
N VAL A 304 -20.38 -25.58 -1.30
CA VAL A 304 -20.00 -24.18 -1.45
C VAL A 304 -21.20 -23.35 -1.89
N THR A 305 -21.22 -22.09 -1.45
CA THR A 305 -22.20 -21.08 -1.88
C THR A 305 -21.53 -20.10 -2.83
N GLY A 306 -22.24 -19.69 -3.86
CA GLY A 306 -21.81 -18.66 -4.82
C GLY A 306 -22.79 -17.50 -4.87
N ASP A 307 -22.25 -16.29 -4.92
CA ASP A 307 -23.03 -15.08 -5.16
C ASP A 307 -23.20 -14.87 -6.66
N VAL A 308 -24.43 -14.56 -7.07
CA VAL A 308 -24.78 -14.25 -8.45
C VAL A 308 -25.41 -12.87 -8.46
N ALA A 309 -24.81 -11.94 -9.18
CA ALA A 309 -25.27 -10.55 -9.27
C ALA A 309 -25.48 -10.15 -10.73
N TYR A 310 -26.67 -9.67 -11.04
CA TYR A 310 -26.93 -8.93 -12.27
C TYR A 310 -26.41 -7.49 -12.11
N VAL A 311 -25.51 -7.11 -13.01
CA VAL A 311 -24.89 -5.79 -13.09
C VAL A 311 -25.36 -5.12 -14.38
N PRO A 312 -26.31 -4.16 -14.27
CA PRO A 312 -26.77 -3.38 -15.42
C PRO A 312 -25.68 -2.43 -15.93
N GLU A 313 -25.80 -2.01 -17.18
CA GLU A 313 -24.95 -0.93 -17.71
C GLU A 313 -25.21 0.39 -16.97
N PRO A 314 -24.22 1.32 -16.87
CA PRO A 314 -24.37 2.54 -16.08
C PRO A 314 -25.56 3.43 -16.46
N THR A 315 -25.96 3.44 -17.74
CA THR A 315 -27.08 4.24 -18.26
C THR A 315 -28.39 3.44 -18.39
N SER A 316 -28.40 2.17 -18.02
CA SER A 316 -29.58 1.31 -18.07
C SER A 316 -30.67 1.82 -17.13
N THR A 317 -31.93 1.62 -17.52
CA THR A 317 -33.12 1.86 -16.67
C THR A 317 -33.32 0.79 -15.61
N HIS A 318 -32.51 -0.27 -15.62
CA HIS A 318 -32.69 -1.41 -14.72
C HIS A 318 -31.82 -1.32 -13.47
N LEU A 319 -32.38 -1.66 -12.32
CA LEU A 319 -31.61 -1.82 -11.08
C LEU A 319 -30.89 -3.17 -11.08
N GLY A 320 -29.72 -3.23 -10.44
CA GLY A 320 -29.05 -4.51 -10.18
C GLY A 320 -29.88 -5.40 -9.25
N SER A 321 -29.63 -6.70 -9.28
CA SER A 321 -30.22 -7.66 -8.35
C SER A 321 -29.25 -8.80 -8.09
N ASN A 322 -29.39 -9.45 -6.94
CA ASN A 322 -28.53 -10.55 -6.54
C ASN A 322 -29.34 -11.77 -6.07
N THR A 323 -28.70 -12.93 -6.14
CA THR A 323 -29.18 -14.20 -5.60
C THR A 323 -27.97 -15.07 -5.28
N THR A 324 -28.18 -16.14 -4.53
CA THR A 324 -27.14 -17.14 -4.28
C THR A 324 -27.45 -18.46 -4.98
N VAL A 325 -26.41 -19.25 -5.22
CA VAL A 325 -26.50 -20.64 -5.68
C VAL A 325 -25.66 -21.52 -4.76
N GLN A 326 -26.02 -22.79 -4.65
CA GLN A 326 -25.25 -23.78 -3.89
C GLN A 326 -24.88 -24.95 -4.79
N THR A 327 -23.69 -25.50 -4.58
CA THR A 327 -23.17 -26.65 -5.34
C THR A 327 -22.17 -27.42 -4.47
N ASN A 328 -21.98 -28.71 -4.75
CA ASN A 328 -20.99 -29.55 -4.09
C ASN A 328 -19.74 -29.72 -4.97
N LEU A 329 -18.58 -29.38 -4.44
CA LEU A 329 -17.31 -29.53 -5.15
C LEU A 329 -16.67 -30.87 -4.82
N THR A 330 -16.39 -31.65 -5.86
CA THR A 330 -15.56 -32.85 -5.76
C THR A 330 -14.14 -32.58 -6.23
N GLN A 331 -13.22 -33.33 -5.64
CA GLN A 331 -11.81 -33.20 -5.93
C GLN A 331 -11.45 -33.89 -7.24
N ALA A 332 -10.67 -33.22 -8.09
CA ALA A 332 -10.09 -33.77 -9.29
C ALA A 332 -8.58 -34.05 -9.09
N GLN A 333 -8.10 -35.18 -9.60
CA GLN A 333 -6.69 -35.56 -9.51
C GLN A 333 -5.91 -35.05 -10.73
N PRO A 334 -4.94 -34.12 -10.57
CA PRO A 334 -4.04 -33.75 -11.65
C PRO A 334 -2.99 -34.82 -11.91
N ARG A 335 -2.46 -34.80 -13.13
CA ARG A 335 -1.23 -35.47 -13.55
C ARG A 335 -0.21 -34.42 -13.96
N LEU A 336 0.77 -34.20 -13.10
CA LEU A 336 1.92 -33.34 -13.35
C LEU A 336 3.04 -34.11 -14.08
N GLN A 337 3.62 -33.50 -15.11
CA GLN A 337 4.75 -34.02 -15.87
C GLN A 337 5.83 -32.95 -16.02
N ILE A 338 7.09 -33.33 -15.76
CA ILE A 338 8.27 -32.54 -16.09
C ILE A 338 8.78 -33.03 -17.44
N ASN A 339 8.84 -32.13 -18.42
CA ASN A 339 9.33 -32.46 -19.77
C ASN A 339 10.82 -32.16 -19.91
N ASP A 340 11.26 -31.03 -19.34
CA ASP A 340 12.66 -30.59 -19.38
C ASP A 340 12.99 -29.85 -18.10
N THR A 341 14.21 -30.02 -17.60
CA THR A 341 14.69 -29.37 -16.39
C THR A 341 16.20 -29.27 -16.37
N THR A 342 16.71 -28.16 -15.84
CA THR A 342 18.14 -28.01 -15.54
C THR A 342 18.59 -29.08 -14.54
N THR A 343 19.60 -29.87 -14.88
CA THR A 343 20.14 -30.94 -14.02
C THR A 343 21.46 -30.57 -13.35
N ALA A 344 22.14 -29.52 -13.81
CA ALA A 344 23.35 -28.99 -13.20
C ALA A 344 23.41 -27.46 -13.34
N ALA A 345 23.85 -26.76 -12.31
CA ALA A 345 23.94 -25.30 -12.31
C ALA A 345 24.99 -24.78 -11.32
N ARG A 346 25.45 -23.55 -11.56
CA ARG A 346 26.37 -22.80 -10.70
C ARG A 346 25.71 -21.48 -10.29
N TYR A 347 26.33 -20.70 -9.40
CA TYR A 347 25.81 -19.40 -8.98
C TYR A 347 25.45 -18.52 -10.19
N GLY A 348 24.30 -17.86 -10.11
CA GLY A 348 23.80 -16.96 -11.16
C GLY A 348 23.27 -17.67 -12.41
N ALA A 349 23.49 -18.98 -12.58
CA ALA A 349 22.95 -19.73 -13.70
C ALA A 349 21.41 -19.78 -13.64
N ARG A 350 20.76 -19.72 -14.79
CA ARG A 350 19.31 -19.79 -14.90
C ARG A 350 18.85 -21.24 -14.80
N ILE A 351 18.11 -21.56 -13.73
CA ILE A 351 17.38 -22.82 -13.59
C ILE A 351 16.08 -22.68 -14.38
N ARG A 352 15.80 -23.63 -15.27
CA ARG A 352 14.58 -23.71 -16.05
C ARG A 352 13.95 -25.08 -15.88
N THR A 353 12.66 -25.12 -15.61
CA THR A 353 11.86 -26.36 -15.56
C THR A 353 10.57 -26.13 -16.35
N THR A 354 10.29 -27.00 -17.31
CA THR A 354 9.08 -26.95 -18.14
C THR A 354 8.32 -28.26 -18.07
N GLY A 355 7.02 -28.20 -18.32
CA GLY A 355 6.19 -29.38 -18.23
C GLY A 355 4.74 -29.12 -18.60
N ARG A 356 3.89 -30.08 -18.26
CA ARG A 356 2.44 -29.97 -18.43
C ARG A 356 1.69 -30.50 -17.21
N VAL A 357 0.51 -29.93 -16.99
CA VAL A 357 -0.46 -30.46 -16.03
C VAL A 357 -1.75 -30.78 -16.75
N MET A 358 -2.27 -31.98 -16.51
CA MET A 358 -3.51 -32.49 -17.11
C MET A 358 -4.44 -33.00 -16.02
N VAL A 359 -5.75 -32.95 -16.26
CA VAL A 359 -6.77 -33.60 -15.42
C VAL A 359 -7.69 -34.38 -16.36
N ALA A 360 -7.83 -35.69 -16.16
CA ALA A 360 -8.62 -36.56 -17.05
C ALA A 360 -8.32 -36.35 -18.56
N ASP A 361 -7.03 -36.23 -18.91
CA ASP A 361 -6.51 -35.98 -20.26
C ASP A 361 -6.94 -34.63 -20.89
N GLN A 362 -7.52 -33.72 -20.09
CA GLN A 362 -7.74 -32.32 -20.45
C GLN A 362 -6.63 -31.43 -19.89
N PRO A 363 -6.15 -30.43 -20.63
CA PRO A 363 -5.17 -29.49 -20.12
C PRO A 363 -5.69 -28.71 -18.93
N LEU A 364 -4.92 -28.71 -17.84
CA LEU A 364 -5.24 -27.92 -16.67
C LEU A 364 -4.80 -26.47 -16.91
N ARG A 365 -5.74 -25.58 -17.22
CA ARG A 365 -5.49 -24.15 -17.44
C ARG A 365 -5.47 -23.35 -16.13
N ASN A 366 -4.64 -22.30 -16.10
CA ASN A 366 -4.57 -21.29 -15.03
C ASN A 366 -4.34 -21.86 -13.62
N ALA A 367 -3.72 -23.02 -13.51
CA ALA A 367 -3.32 -23.59 -12.23
C ALA A 367 -1.94 -23.05 -11.83
N THR A 368 -1.81 -22.68 -10.56
CA THR A 368 -0.52 -22.30 -9.98
C THR A 368 0.36 -23.53 -9.84
N VAL A 369 1.56 -23.45 -10.40
CA VAL A 369 2.61 -24.47 -10.29
C VAL A 369 3.77 -23.85 -9.52
N LEU A 370 4.27 -24.60 -8.53
CA LEU A 370 5.34 -24.18 -7.64
C LEU A 370 6.58 -25.06 -7.90
N LEU A 371 7.73 -24.43 -8.05
CA LEU A 371 9.04 -25.08 -8.04
C LEU A 371 9.67 -24.88 -6.65
N GLU A 372 10.13 -25.94 -6.04
CA GLU A 372 10.86 -25.96 -4.78
C GLU A 372 12.25 -26.55 -4.97
N VAL A 373 13.22 -26.07 -4.19
CA VAL A 373 14.55 -26.69 -4.01
C VAL A 373 14.62 -27.15 -2.56
N ASP A 374 14.74 -28.45 -2.33
CA ASP A 374 14.75 -29.08 -0.98
C ASP A 374 13.58 -28.65 -0.07
N GLY A 375 12.42 -28.42 -0.67
CA GLY A 375 11.19 -28.00 0.03
C GLY A 375 11.05 -26.49 0.24
N ALA A 376 12.06 -25.68 -0.08
CA ALA A 376 11.94 -24.23 -0.06
C ALA A 376 11.41 -23.70 -1.40
N ARG A 377 10.44 -22.78 -1.35
CA ARG A 377 9.85 -22.16 -2.55
C ARG A 377 10.91 -21.44 -3.37
N PHE A 378 11.02 -21.81 -4.64
CA PHE A 378 12.03 -21.30 -5.56
C PHE A 378 11.42 -20.45 -6.68
N ALA A 379 10.38 -20.92 -7.37
CA ALA A 379 9.69 -20.15 -8.41
C ALA A 379 8.21 -20.54 -8.51
N THR A 380 7.38 -19.66 -9.05
CA THR A 380 5.95 -19.93 -9.30
C THR A 380 5.56 -19.51 -10.70
N ALA A 381 4.65 -20.26 -11.32
CA ALA A 381 4.09 -19.94 -12.63
C ALA A 381 2.63 -20.39 -12.71
N ARG A 382 1.91 -19.96 -13.76
CA ARG A 382 0.58 -20.49 -14.07
C ARG A 382 0.61 -21.31 -15.34
N THR A 383 -0.17 -22.38 -15.38
CA THR A 383 -0.38 -23.14 -16.61
C THR A 383 -1.18 -22.33 -17.64
N ASN A 384 -0.81 -22.43 -18.91
CA ASN A 384 -1.56 -21.80 -20.00
C ASN A 384 -2.75 -22.66 -20.48
N ALA A 385 -3.41 -22.25 -21.57
CA ALA A 385 -4.55 -22.98 -22.14
C ALA A 385 -4.24 -24.42 -22.61
N SER A 386 -2.97 -24.74 -22.89
CA SER A 386 -2.50 -26.09 -23.22
C SER A 386 -1.95 -26.86 -22.03
N GLY A 387 -2.13 -26.34 -20.80
CA GLY A 387 -1.67 -26.95 -19.57
C GLY A 387 -0.16 -26.87 -19.36
N HIS A 388 0.55 -26.16 -20.24
CA HIS A 388 2.01 -26.01 -20.16
C HIS A 388 2.39 -24.98 -19.09
N TYR A 389 3.46 -25.27 -18.34
CA TYR A 389 4.10 -24.34 -17.42
C TYR A 389 5.59 -24.18 -17.74
N GLU A 390 6.14 -23.02 -17.40
CA GLU A 390 7.57 -22.73 -17.44
C GLU A 390 7.96 -22.00 -16.16
N LEU A 391 8.92 -22.55 -15.43
CA LEU A 391 9.45 -22.02 -14.18
C LEU A 391 10.91 -21.67 -14.42
N THR A 392 11.26 -20.40 -14.21
CA THR A 392 12.60 -19.88 -14.51
C THR A 392 13.07 -18.95 -13.40
N ARG A 393 14.24 -19.20 -12.81
CA ARG A 393 14.89 -18.30 -11.84
C ARG A 393 16.40 -18.53 -11.81
N THR A 394 17.18 -17.50 -11.48
CA THR A 394 18.62 -17.60 -11.27
C THR A 394 18.94 -18.32 -9.95
N LEU A 395 19.95 -19.17 -9.95
CA LEU A 395 20.41 -19.89 -8.76
C LEU A 395 21.12 -18.93 -7.80
N PRO A 396 20.59 -18.69 -6.59
CA PRO A 396 21.20 -17.80 -5.62
C PRO A 396 22.31 -18.51 -4.83
N ALA A 397 23.15 -17.72 -4.14
CA ALA A 397 24.27 -18.22 -3.34
C ALA A 397 23.85 -19.15 -2.18
N ARG A 398 22.67 -18.89 -1.58
CA ARG A 398 22.16 -19.63 -0.42
C ARG A 398 21.82 -21.11 -0.69
N ILE A 399 21.74 -21.52 -1.95
CA ILE A 399 21.61 -22.94 -2.29
C ILE A 399 23.03 -23.48 -2.29
N THR A 400 23.33 -24.38 -1.35
CA THR A 400 24.68 -24.94 -1.17
C THR A 400 25.16 -25.67 -2.42
N GLN A 401 26.46 -25.92 -2.53
CA GLN A 401 26.97 -26.90 -3.47
C GLN A 401 26.51 -28.33 -3.10
N GLY A 402 26.36 -29.21 -4.09
CA GLY A 402 26.02 -30.62 -3.90
C GLY A 402 24.82 -31.11 -4.70
N SER A 403 24.18 -32.17 -4.22
CA SER A 403 22.98 -32.76 -4.84
C SER A 403 21.72 -32.28 -4.15
N HIS A 404 20.82 -31.69 -4.93
CA HIS A 404 19.55 -31.11 -4.50
C HIS A 404 18.38 -31.78 -5.22
N SER A 405 17.19 -31.68 -4.63
CA SER A 405 15.96 -32.11 -5.27
C SER A 405 15.12 -30.92 -5.71
N LEU A 406 14.87 -30.81 -7.02
CA LEU A 406 13.89 -29.90 -7.59
C LEU A 406 12.52 -30.57 -7.55
N ALA A 407 11.58 -30.04 -6.76
CA ALA A 407 10.21 -30.54 -6.70
C ALA A 407 9.27 -29.54 -7.37
N VAL A 408 8.56 -29.98 -8.40
CA VAL A 408 7.43 -29.25 -8.99
C VAL A 408 6.15 -29.74 -8.32
N ARG A 409 5.28 -28.82 -7.90
CA ARG A 409 4.00 -29.09 -7.24
C ARG A 409 2.85 -28.34 -7.88
N VAL A 410 1.67 -28.93 -7.80
CA VAL A 410 0.39 -28.33 -8.19
C VAL A 410 -0.73 -28.85 -7.28
N GLY A 411 -1.76 -28.05 -7.04
CA GLY A 411 -2.89 -28.41 -6.20
C GLY A 411 -2.55 -28.43 -4.71
N GLU A 412 -3.60 -28.43 -3.88
CA GLU A 412 -3.48 -28.35 -2.42
C GLU A 412 -4.46 -29.30 -1.74
N THR A 413 -4.07 -29.83 -0.58
CA THR A 413 -4.92 -30.72 0.21
C THR A 413 -6.22 -30.01 0.62
N GLY A 414 -7.36 -30.68 0.46
CA GLY A 414 -8.68 -30.13 0.83
C GLY A 414 -9.31 -29.22 -0.24
N THR A 415 -8.58 -28.88 -1.31
CA THR A 415 -9.12 -28.10 -2.43
C THR A 415 -9.66 -28.99 -3.55
N ALA A 416 -10.41 -28.37 -4.47
CA ALA A 416 -11.00 -29.03 -5.63
C ALA A 416 -9.98 -29.66 -6.58
N LEU A 417 -8.70 -29.29 -6.48
CA LEU A 417 -7.60 -29.95 -7.17
C LEU A 417 -6.68 -30.64 -6.15
N ALA A 418 -6.59 -31.96 -6.22
CA ALA A 418 -5.69 -32.73 -5.34
C ALA A 418 -4.22 -32.33 -5.56
N PRO A 419 -3.37 -32.41 -4.51
CA PRO A 419 -1.95 -32.19 -4.68
C PRO A 419 -1.31 -33.28 -5.55
N ASP A 420 -0.44 -32.87 -6.48
CA ASP A 420 0.50 -33.75 -7.19
C ASP A 420 1.88 -33.10 -7.23
N ALA A 421 2.93 -33.93 -7.17
CA ALA A 421 4.31 -33.49 -7.12
C ALA A 421 5.23 -34.38 -7.94
N ARG A 422 6.22 -33.79 -8.61
CA ARG A 422 7.27 -34.51 -9.34
C ARG A 422 8.63 -33.93 -8.97
N ALA A 423 9.60 -34.82 -8.78
CA ALA A 423 10.95 -34.44 -8.42
C ALA A 423 11.93 -34.74 -9.56
N ALA A 424 12.95 -33.90 -9.69
CA ALA A 424 14.10 -34.11 -10.56
C ALA A 424 15.40 -33.76 -9.80
N PRO A 425 16.53 -34.41 -10.11
CA PRO A 425 17.81 -34.08 -9.48
C PRO A 425 18.38 -32.77 -10.04
N LEU A 426 19.00 -31.99 -9.16
CA LEU A 426 19.82 -30.83 -9.51
C LEU A 426 21.19 -30.95 -8.83
N ARG A 427 22.26 -30.96 -9.62
CA ARG A 427 23.62 -30.80 -9.10
C ARG A 427 23.99 -29.33 -9.07
N VAL A 428 24.30 -28.81 -7.88
CA VAL A 428 24.83 -27.46 -7.73
C VAL A 428 26.34 -27.54 -7.63
N ASP A 429 26.99 -26.93 -8.61
CA ASP A 429 28.44 -26.85 -8.68
C ASP A 429 28.94 -25.59 -7.97
N GLU A 430 30.05 -25.74 -7.27
CA GLU A 430 30.77 -24.62 -6.67
C GLU A 430 31.24 -23.64 -7.75
N THR A 431 31.13 -22.35 -7.45
CA THR A 431 31.54 -21.26 -8.34
C THR A 431 32.76 -20.57 -7.75
N GLU A 432 33.88 -20.63 -8.46
CA GLU A 432 35.11 -19.94 -8.07
C GLU A 432 34.84 -18.43 -7.88
N THR A 433 35.31 -17.88 -6.77
CA THR A 433 35.20 -16.45 -6.47
C THR A 433 36.57 -15.79 -6.31
N ALA A 434 36.60 -14.49 -6.53
CA ALA A 434 37.77 -13.65 -6.36
C ALA A 434 37.37 -12.36 -5.64
N ILE A 435 38.28 -11.89 -4.77
CA ILE A 435 38.15 -10.59 -4.11
C ILE A 435 39.16 -9.63 -4.73
N THR A 436 38.68 -8.46 -5.12
CA THR A 436 39.54 -7.28 -5.32
C THR A 436 39.46 -6.42 -4.07
N VAL A 437 40.60 -5.96 -3.56
CA VAL A 437 40.65 -5.07 -2.39
C VAL A 437 41.70 -3.99 -2.60
N THR A 438 41.31 -2.77 -2.28
CA THR A 438 42.16 -1.58 -2.28
C THR A 438 42.01 -0.90 -0.94
N ALA A 439 43.12 -0.37 -0.43
CA ALA A 439 43.15 0.38 0.82
C ALA A 439 43.87 1.70 0.58
N SER A 440 43.31 2.78 1.10
CA SER A 440 43.93 4.11 1.05
C SER A 440 43.97 4.73 2.44
N PRO A 441 45.04 5.50 2.76
CA PRO A 441 45.11 6.19 4.04
C PRO A 441 44.09 7.34 4.06
N GLY A 442 43.33 7.44 5.13
CA GLY A 442 42.58 8.63 5.51
C GLY A 442 43.30 9.39 6.63
N THR A 443 42.66 10.45 7.12
CA THR A 443 43.22 11.30 8.20
C THR A 443 43.24 10.57 9.54
N ASP A 444 42.15 9.86 9.84
CA ASP A 444 41.93 9.13 11.09
C ASP A 444 41.56 7.64 10.88
N ASP A 445 41.42 7.21 9.62
CA ASP A 445 40.98 5.86 9.23
C ASP A 445 41.80 5.30 8.06
N ILE A 446 41.67 4.00 7.82
CA ILE A 446 42.07 3.33 6.59
C ILE A 446 40.79 2.99 5.82
N ARG A 447 40.63 3.57 4.63
CA ARG A 447 39.47 3.32 3.77
C ARG A 447 39.74 2.11 2.91
N VAL A 448 38.90 1.09 3.05
CA VAL A 448 38.97 -0.17 2.31
C VAL A 448 37.80 -0.24 1.35
N ARG A 449 38.07 -0.53 0.07
CA ARG A 449 37.06 -0.76 -0.95
C ARG A 449 37.42 -1.99 -1.76
N GLY A 450 36.41 -2.73 -2.18
CA GLY A 450 36.63 -3.93 -2.96
C GLY A 450 35.37 -4.48 -3.59
N ARG A 451 35.54 -5.63 -4.25
CA ARG A 451 34.46 -6.36 -4.89
C ARG A 451 34.68 -7.86 -4.74
N LEU A 452 33.63 -8.58 -4.34
CA LEU A 452 33.53 -10.03 -4.47
C LEU A 452 32.82 -10.35 -5.79
N GLN A 453 33.48 -11.13 -6.63
CA GLN A 453 32.96 -11.51 -7.93
C GLN A 453 33.29 -12.97 -8.22
N THR A 454 32.51 -13.61 -9.09
CA THR A 454 32.90 -14.91 -9.66
C THR A 454 34.13 -14.76 -10.56
N ALA A 455 34.81 -15.84 -10.88
CA ALA A 455 35.90 -15.84 -11.88
C ALA A 455 35.49 -15.21 -13.24
N ASP A 456 34.21 -15.38 -13.63
CA ASP A 456 33.64 -14.78 -14.86
C ASP A 456 33.27 -13.28 -14.72
N GLY A 457 33.61 -12.63 -13.59
CA GLY A 457 33.38 -11.20 -13.36
C GLY A 457 31.97 -10.79 -12.90
N VAL A 458 31.10 -11.76 -12.59
CA VAL A 458 29.75 -11.49 -12.07
C VAL A 458 29.83 -11.13 -10.58
N GLY A 459 29.22 -10.01 -10.19
CA GLY A 459 29.14 -9.59 -8.79
C GLY A 459 28.40 -10.59 -7.92
N VAL A 460 28.92 -10.85 -6.72
CA VAL A 460 28.29 -11.75 -5.75
C VAL A 460 27.63 -10.93 -4.65
N SER A 461 26.29 -10.98 -4.57
CA SER A 461 25.51 -10.12 -3.69
C SER A 461 25.18 -10.72 -2.33
N GLY A 462 25.02 -9.86 -1.33
CA GLY A 462 24.52 -10.21 0.00
C GLY A 462 25.44 -11.18 0.77
N GLN A 463 26.74 -11.17 0.46
CA GLN A 463 27.72 -12.04 1.11
C GLN A 463 28.52 -11.26 2.14
N THR A 464 28.78 -11.90 3.28
CA THR A 464 29.58 -11.30 4.36
C THR A 464 31.06 -11.60 4.15
N LEU A 465 31.90 -10.57 4.17
CA LEU A 465 33.36 -10.67 4.18
C LEU A 465 33.91 -10.24 5.53
N SER A 466 34.94 -10.95 5.99
CA SER A 466 35.77 -10.53 7.12
C SER A 466 36.95 -9.71 6.62
N LEU A 467 37.09 -8.48 7.12
CA LEU A 467 38.24 -7.61 6.90
C LEU A 467 39.25 -7.81 8.03
N THR A 468 40.52 -8.00 7.65
CA THR A 468 41.63 -8.24 8.58
C THR A 468 42.66 -7.12 8.54
N ARG A 469 43.28 -6.84 9.68
CA ARG A 469 44.44 -5.96 9.84
C ARG A 469 45.56 -6.76 10.50
N GLU A 470 46.71 -6.87 9.85
CA GLU A 470 47.83 -7.71 10.32
C GLU A 470 47.38 -9.15 10.66
N GLY A 471 46.48 -9.70 9.84
CA GLY A 471 45.92 -11.05 10.00
C GLY A 471 44.82 -11.20 11.07
N SER A 472 44.54 -10.18 11.88
CA SER A 472 43.45 -10.19 12.86
C SER A 472 42.16 -9.62 12.26
N ILE A 473 41.02 -10.29 12.43
CA ILE A 473 39.72 -9.76 11.99
C ILE A 473 39.39 -8.51 12.80
N VAL A 474 39.07 -7.43 12.10
CA VAL A 474 38.75 -6.12 12.69
C VAL A 474 37.34 -5.65 12.36
N ARG A 475 36.74 -6.14 11.27
CA ARG A 475 35.38 -5.76 10.84
C ARG A 475 34.80 -6.80 9.90
N SER A 476 33.47 -6.88 9.83
CA SER A 476 32.75 -7.61 8.78
C SER A 476 31.95 -6.63 7.91
N VAL A 477 31.81 -6.93 6.62
CA VAL A 477 31.08 -6.12 5.64
C VAL A 477 30.24 -7.00 4.73
N GLU A 478 29.10 -6.51 4.27
CA GLU A 478 28.26 -7.21 3.30
C GLU A 478 28.44 -6.63 1.89
N THR A 479 28.42 -7.47 0.87
CA THR A 479 28.41 -7.01 -0.52
C THR A 479 27.05 -6.53 -0.96
N ASN A 480 27.04 -5.43 -1.73
CA ASN A 480 25.83 -4.98 -2.40
C ASN A 480 25.47 -5.89 -3.60
N GLU A 481 24.41 -5.54 -4.32
CA GLU A 481 23.90 -6.30 -5.48
C GLU A 481 24.92 -6.54 -6.60
N SER A 482 25.88 -5.62 -6.77
CA SER A 482 26.93 -5.72 -7.78
C SER A 482 28.22 -6.34 -7.23
N GLY A 483 28.22 -6.80 -5.97
CA GLY A 483 29.35 -7.45 -5.31
C GLY A 483 30.32 -6.50 -4.62
N TYR A 484 30.06 -5.18 -4.62
CA TYR A 484 30.96 -4.19 -4.02
C TYR A 484 30.79 -4.11 -2.51
N PHE A 485 31.89 -3.80 -1.83
CA PHE A 485 31.90 -3.48 -0.41
C PHE A 485 32.83 -2.29 -0.13
N SER A 486 32.56 -1.56 0.95
CA SER A 486 33.44 -0.51 1.46
C SER A 486 33.34 -0.39 2.97
N ALA A 487 34.46 -0.03 3.62
CA ALA A 487 34.51 0.22 5.06
C ALA A 487 35.68 1.13 5.43
N ALA A 488 35.58 1.73 6.61
CA ALA A 488 36.68 2.39 7.31
C ALA A 488 37.18 1.48 8.44
N ILE A 489 38.49 1.32 8.58
CA ILE A 489 39.12 0.55 9.65
C ILE A 489 40.02 1.50 10.43
N ASP A 490 40.02 1.42 11.75
CA ASP A 490 40.92 2.24 12.56
C ASP A 490 42.39 1.88 12.25
N PRO A 491 43.30 2.85 12.21
CA PRO A 491 44.73 2.57 12.07
C PRO A 491 45.27 1.82 13.29
N PRO A 492 46.45 1.18 13.19
CA PRO A 492 47.12 0.63 14.36
C PRO A 492 47.45 1.73 15.37
N GLU A 493 47.23 1.45 16.66
CA GLU A 493 47.61 2.37 17.73
C GLU A 493 49.14 2.46 17.87
N ASN A 494 49.67 3.68 18.04
CA ASN A 494 51.07 3.96 18.40
C ASN A 494 52.16 3.62 17.37
N THR A 495 51.95 3.99 16.10
CA THR A 495 53.01 3.98 15.09
C THR A 495 53.53 5.39 14.79
N ALA A 496 54.67 5.76 15.38
CA ALA A 496 55.34 7.01 15.03
C ALA A 496 55.94 6.92 13.61
N GLY A 497 55.48 7.79 12.70
CA GLY A 497 55.96 7.89 11.33
C GLY A 497 55.18 7.07 10.30
N THR A 498 55.71 6.99 9.08
CA THR A 498 55.10 6.25 7.97
C THR A 498 55.20 4.74 8.22
N THR A 499 54.07 4.09 8.46
CA THR A 499 53.98 2.63 8.66
C THR A 499 53.24 1.98 7.49
N SER A 500 53.69 0.81 7.07
CA SER A 500 52.95 -0.04 6.14
C SER A 500 52.09 -1.01 6.93
N VAL A 501 50.78 -1.01 6.66
CA VAL A 501 49.79 -1.85 7.34
C VAL A 501 49.21 -2.83 6.33
N GLN A 502 49.22 -4.12 6.65
CA GLN A 502 48.58 -5.14 5.83
C GLN A 502 47.07 -5.19 6.10
N ILE A 503 46.30 -5.04 5.03
CA ILE A 503 44.84 -5.15 5.04
C ILE A 503 44.45 -6.38 4.23
N GLY A 504 43.64 -7.26 4.80
CA GLY A 504 43.07 -8.41 4.11
C GLY A 504 41.55 -8.35 4.03
N ALA A 505 41.00 -9.03 3.04
CA ALA A 505 39.59 -9.36 2.95
C ALA A 505 39.46 -10.86 2.68
N THR A 506 38.57 -11.51 3.41
CA THR A 506 38.33 -12.95 3.37
C THR A 506 36.83 -13.22 3.27
N PHE A 507 36.44 -14.02 2.29
CA PHE A 507 35.10 -14.56 2.09
C PHE A 507 35.14 -16.05 2.39
N ASP A 508 34.25 -16.50 3.28
CA ASP A 508 34.01 -17.91 3.60
C ASP A 508 32.73 -18.32 2.87
N GLY A 509 32.88 -19.19 1.87
CA GLY A 509 31.83 -19.72 1.02
C GLY A 509 31.09 -20.91 1.65
N SER A 510 31.46 -21.35 2.85
CA SER A 510 30.77 -22.45 3.52
C SER A 510 29.26 -22.13 3.70
N GLY A 511 28.42 -23.14 3.43
CA GLY A 511 26.96 -22.94 3.41
C GLY A 511 26.42 -22.26 2.14
N THR A 512 27.26 -22.05 1.12
CA THR A 512 26.86 -21.52 -0.19
C THR A 512 27.30 -22.44 -1.34
N ASN A 513 27.04 -22.04 -2.59
CA ASN A 513 27.62 -22.64 -3.81
C ASN A 513 28.79 -21.83 -4.38
N LEU A 514 29.44 -21.04 -3.54
CA LEU A 514 30.57 -20.18 -3.90
C LEU A 514 31.83 -20.72 -3.20
N GLU A 515 32.96 -20.69 -3.91
CA GLU A 515 34.26 -21.03 -3.33
C GLU A 515 34.76 -19.90 -2.42
N ASP A 516 35.54 -20.24 -1.40
CA ASP A 516 36.23 -19.28 -0.54
C ASP A 516 37.15 -18.36 -1.34
N ALA A 517 37.26 -17.10 -0.93
CA ALA A 517 38.21 -16.16 -1.53
C ALA A 517 38.95 -15.35 -0.47
N ARG A 518 40.20 -14.98 -0.79
CA ARG A 518 41.03 -14.14 0.07
C ARG A 518 41.94 -13.26 -0.74
N GLN A 519 42.06 -12.01 -0.32
CA GLN A 519 42.98 -11.05 -0.94
C GLN A 519 43.61 -10.15 0.12
N GLN A 520 44.86 -9.76 -0.10
CA GLN A 520 45.59 -8.83 0.76
C GLN A 520 46.13 -7.66 -0.05
N THR A 521 46.24 -6.51 0.60
CA THR A 521 46.89 -5.30 0.11
C THR A 521 47.62 -4.62 1.27
N SER A 522 48.51 -3.69 0.95
CA SER A 522 49.24 -2.91 1.94
C SER A 522 48.97 -1.43 1.72
N VAL A 523 48.76 -0.71 2.82
CA VAL A 523 48.61 0.73 2.81
C VAL A 523 49.73 1.34 3.61
N THR A 524 50.38 2.36 3.06
CA THR A 524 51.48 3.06 3.71
C THR A 524 51.04 4.49 4.01
N GLY A 525 51.07 4.88 5.28
CA GLY A 525 50.58 6.17 5.73
C GLY A 525 51.18 6.59 7.07
N ALA A 526 51.15 7.90 7.33
CA ALA A 526 51.46 8.45 8.65
C ALA A 526 50.16 8.41 9.48
N PHE A 527 49.97 7.31 10.20
CA PHE A 527 48.79 7.09 11.02
C PHE A 527 49.08 7.62 12.43
N GLY A 528 48.62 8.83 12.72
CA GLY A 528 48.84 9.50 14.01
C GLY A 528 49.90 10.61 13.95
N SER A 529 49.41 11.85 13.78
CA SER A 529 50.09 13.07 14.23
C SER A 529 49.04 14.16 14.50
N SER A 530 48.08 13.88 15.38
CA SER A 530 47.30 14.93 16.04
C SER A 530 47.98 15.24 17.38
N GLY A 531 48.58 16.43 17.43
CA GLY A 531 49.38 16.87 18.57
C GLY A 531 48.57 17.04 19.86
N SER A 532 49.23 16.68 20.95
CA SER A 532 49.03 17.15 22.32
C SER A 532 48.34 18.53 22.43
N GLY A 533 47.11 18.54 22.95
CA GLY A 533 46.48 19.65 23.67
C GLY A 533 45.60 19.05 24.78
N GLY A 534 46.17 18.90 25.97
CA GLY A 534 45.67 17.98 26.99
C GLY A 534 44.36 18.36 27.69
N SER A 535 43.70 17.36 28.27
CA SER A 535 43.34 17.34 29.70
C SER A 535 42.88 15.93 30.09
N SER A 536 43.29 15.54 31.30
CA SER A 536 43.10 14.28 32.02
C SER A 536 41.75 13.56 31.85
N SER A 537 41.78 12.24 31.72
CA SER A 537 41.37 11.34 32.82
C SER A 537 41.82 9.91 32.55
N VAL A 538 42.66 9.42 33.46
CA VAL A 538 42.99 8.02 33.67
C VAL A 538 41.76 7.26 34.15
N LEU A 539 41.47 6.08 33.59
CA LEU A 539 40.95 4.94 34.36
C LEU A 539 41.47 3.63 33.72
N PRO A 540 41.87 2.64 34.54
CA PRO A 540 42.81 1.59 34.17
C PRO A 540 42.15 0.34 33.57
N TRP A 541 42.95 -0.33 32.75
CA TRP A 541 42.81 -1.70 32.27
C TRP A 541 42.85 -2.70 33.45
N ALA A 542 41.93 -3.65 33.47
CA ALA A 542 42.05 -4.86 34.28
C ALA A 542 41.67 -6.09 33.45
N ALA A 543 42.73 -6.80 33.02
CA ALA A 543 42.90 -8.26 32.93
C ALA A 543 41.76 -9.17 32.40
N GLY A 544 42.10 -9.98 31.39
CA GLY A 544 41.44 -11.26 31.16
C GLY A 544 41.81 -11.96 29.86
N ILE A 545 42.88 -12.77 29.87
CA ILE A 545 43.11 -13.83 28.87
C ILE A 545 42.05 -14.92 29.08
N GLY A 546 41.39 -15.39 28.01
CA GLY A 546 40.61 -16.64 28.07
C GLY A 546 39.77 -16.98 26.83
N GLY A 547 40.29 -17.87 25.98
CA GLY A 547 39.60 -19.00 25.34
C GLY A 547 38.22 -18.86 24.68
N VAL A 548 38.20 -19.09 23.35
CA VAL A 548 37.37 -20.05 22.60
C VAL A 548 35.86 -20.20 22.93
N ALA A 549 35.08 -20.07 21.85
CA ALA A 549 33.79 -20.73 21.51
C ALA A 549 32.45 -20.07 21.91
N VAL A 550 31.71 -19.75 20.83
CA VAL A 550 30.26 -19.86 20.62
C VAL A 550 29.37 -19.10 21.60
N LEU A 551 28.65 -18.09 21.10
CA LEU A 551 27.17 -18.11 21.10
C LEU A 551 26.62 -17.11 20.07
N LEU A 552 25.79 -17.66 19.19
CA LEU A 552 24.88 -16.99 18.27
C LEU A 552 23.81 -16.19 19.03
N VAL A 553 23.16 -15.28 18.29
CA VAL A 553 21.90 -14.55 18.54
C VAL A 553 22.06 -13.12 19.09
N GLY A 554 21.66 -12.15 18.26
CA GLY A 554 21.30 -10.80 18.69
C GLY A 554 21.90 -9.69 17.81
N GLY A 555 21.21 -9.29 16.75
CA GLY A 555 21.65 -8.16 15.92
C GLY A 555 20.69 -7.78 14.80
N PHE A 556 19.39 -7.97 15.02
CA PHE A 556 18.35 -7.36 14.19
C PHE A 556 18.02 -6.01 14.83
N ALA A 557 17.91 -4.97 14.00
CA ALA A 557 17.55 -3.59 14.35
C ALA A 557 18.68 -2.66 14.82
N PHE A 558 19.59 -2.25 13.93
CA PHE A 558 20.12 -0.86 13.94
C PHE A 558 20.95 -0.51 12.69
N TYR A 559 20.38 -0.35 11.49
CA TYR A 559 20.99 0.54 10.46
C TYR A 559 20.12 0.72 9.20
N ARG A 560 18.91 1.28 9.35
CA ARG A 560 18.16 1.83 8.21
C ARG A 560 18.01 3.33 8.37
N SER A 561 19.10 4.08 8.18
CA SER A 561 18.98 5.43 7.64
C SER A 561 20.29 5.92 7.02
N ARG A 562 20.15 6.42 5.78
CA ARG A 562 20.99 7.40 5.09
C ARG A 562 22.47 7.07 4.86
N TYR A 563 22.81 6.78 3.61
CA TYR A 563 23.89 7.46 2.85
C TYR A 563 23.63 7.17 1.35
N GLN A 564 22.90 8.05 0.66
CA GLN A 564 23.42 9.14 -0.19
C GLN A 564 23.91 8.71 -1.58
N ARG A 565 23.30 9.35 -2.60
CA ARG A 565 23.91 10.07 -3.72
C ARG A 565 25.35 9.70 -4.09
N GLY A 566 25.54 9.46 -5.39
CA GLY A 566 26.64 10.08 -6.14
C GLY A 566 27.62 9.14 -6.81
N THR A 567 27.35 8.88 -8.09
CA THR A 567 28.30 8.62 -9.19
C THR A 567 29.40 9.70 -9.27
N PRO A 568 30.60 9.39 -9.81
CA PRO A 568 30.85 9.55 -11.26
C PRO A 568 31.80 8.47 -11.88
N ALA A 569 31.60 8.08 -13.15
CA ALA A 569 32.40 8.40 -14.37
C ALA A 569 33.78 7.69 -14.45
N THR A 570 34.33 7.15 -15.56
CA THR A 570 34.17 7.37 -17.02
C THR A 570 34.99 6.32 -17.84
N ASP A 571 34.70 6.27 -19.15
CA ASP A 571 35.55 5.99 -20.34
C ASP A 571 35.83 4.56 -20.88
N ASP A 572 35.06 4.22 -21.94
CA ASP A 572 35.45 3.97 -23.35
C ASP A 572 36.68 3.10 -23.72
N ALA A 573 36.44 2.05 -24.53
CA ALA A 573 36.67 2.06 -26.00
C ALA A 573 36.91 0.67 -26.63
N ASN A 574 36.34 0.52 -27.84
CA ASN A 574 36.75 -0.33 -28.99
C ASN A 574 36.27 -1.78 -29.16
N ALA A 575 35.46 -1.92 -30.22
CA ALA A 575 35.08 -3.14 -30.96
C ALA A 575 36.26 -3.72 -31.80
N PRO A 576 36.09 -4.88 -32.46
CA PRO A 576 35.51 -4.83 -33.81
C PRO A 576 34.54 -5.98 -34.18
N ALA A 577 33.77 -5.68 -35.23
CA ALA A 577 32.75 -6.50 -35.88
C ALA A 577 33.31 -7.59 -36.82
N ALA A 578 32.50 -8.61 -37.11
CA ALA A 578 32.67 -9.51 -38.25
C ALA A 578 31.32 -9.88 -38.89
N ASP A 579 31.31 -9.84 -40.22
CA ASP A 579 30.18 -9.96 -41.15
C ASP A 579 29.54 -11.37 -41.31
N ALA A 580 28.32 -11.34 -41.83
CA ALA A 580 27.27 -12.37 -41.98
C ALA A 580 27.58 -13.58 -42.92
N PRO A 581 26.62 -14.54 -43.03
CA PRO A 581 25.75 -14.48 -44.21
C PRO A 581 24.26 -14.83 -43.97
N ALA A 582 23.44 -14.37 -44.93
CA ALA A 582 21.98 -14.35 -44.93
C ALA A 582 21.30 -15.70 -45.25
N SER A 583 20.13 -15.93 -44.60
CA SER A 583 19.10 -16.89 -45.02
C SER A 583 17.72 -16.22 -44.92
N LYS A 584 16.90 -16.33 -45.97
CA LYS A 584 15.58 -15.71 -46.11
C LYS A 584 14.46 -16.63 -45.61
N GLY A 585 13.53 -16.06 -44.83
CA GLY A 585 12.08 -16.34 -44.98
C GLY A 585 11.36 -17.06 -43.84
N ALA A 586 11.05 -16.34 -42.74
CA ALA A 586 9.90 -16.60 -41.85
C ALA A 586 9.47 -15.26 -41.24
N PRO A 587 8.16 -15.00 -41.02
CA PRO A 587 7.68 -13.68 -40.63
C PRO A 587 8.19 -13.32 -39.24
N GLU A 588 8.82 -12.16 -39.14
CA GLU A 588 9.30 -11.56 -37.90
C GLU A 588 8.13 -11.42 -36.91
N ALA A 589 8.18 -12.18 -35.82
CA ALA A 589 7.53 -11.76 -34.60
C ALA A 589 8.17 -10.43 -34.23
N ARG A 590 7.41 -9.34 -34.37
CA ARG A 590 7.80 -8.03 -33.84
C ARG A 590 8.21 -8.24 -32.39
N SER A 591 9.50 -8.05 -32.10
CA SER A 591 9.92 -7.62 -30.78
C SER A 591 9.13 -6.34 -30.53
N ALA A 592 8.03 -6.41 -29.78
CA ALA A 592 7.35 -5.22 -29.33
C ALA A 592 8.38 -4.48 -28.47
N ALA A 593 8.95 -3.41 -29.03
CA ALA A 593 9.65 -2.43 -28.21
C ALA A 593 8.71 -2.08 -27.06
N GLU A 594 9.23 -2.04 -25.84
CA GLU A 594 8.44 -1.54 -24.73
C GLU A 594 7.94 -0.14 -25.11
N PRO A 595 6.64 0.17 -24.93
CA PRO A 595 6.10 1.46 -25.34
C PRO A 595 6.88 2.59 -24.67
N GLU A 596 7.24 3.60 -25.46
CA GLU A 596 7.99 4.77 -25.00
C GLU A 596 7.17 5.54 -23.94
N TRP A 597 7.85 6.37 -23.14
CA TRP A 597 7.23 7.15 -22.05
C TRP A 597 5.96 7.88 -22.50
N GLN A 598 6.00 8.54 -23.67
CA GLN A 598 4.85 9.27 -24.22
C GLN A 598 3.71 8.34 -24.66
N ASP A 599 3.99 7.14 -25.16
CA ASP A 599 2.95 6.16 -25.51
C ASP A 599 2.21 5.66 -24.26
N ARG A 600 2.95 5.48 -23.15
CA ARG A 600 2.35 5.08 -21.86
C ARG A 600 1.46 6.17 -21.28
N LEU A 601 1.88 7.43 -21.34
CA LEU A 601 1.06 8.56 -20.89
C LEU A 601 -0.16 8.78 -21.79
N THR A 602 -0.01 8.55 -23.09
CA THR A 602 -1.15 8.55 -24.04
C THR A 602 -2.15 7.45 -23.69
N ALA A 603 -1.68 6.26 -23.28
CA ALA A 603 -2.55 5.20 -22.79
C ALA A 603 -3.27 5.57 -21.48
N VAL A 604 -2.62 6.27 -20.54
CA VAL A 604 -3.27 6.80 -19.33
C VAL A 604 -4.40 7.77 -19.70
N GLN A 605 -4.15 8.69 -20.65
CA GLN A 605 -5.17 9.62 -21.12
C GLN A 605 -6.35 8.90 -21.78
N ALA A 606 -6.10 7.85 -22.57
CA ALA A 606 -7.14 7.03 -23.17
C ALA A 606 -8.00 6.30 -22.12
N TYR A 607 -7.38 5.78 -21.04
CA TYR A 607 -8.12 5.19 -19.92
C TYR A 607 -8.95 6.23 -19.16
N LEU A 608 -8.45 7.45 -18.99
CA LEU A 608 -9.24 8.55 -18.42
C LEU A 608 -10.42 8.91 -19.32
N ASP A 609 -10.22 8.95 -20.64
CA ASP A 609 -11.27 9.26 -21.62
C ASP A 609 -12.38 8.19 -21.63
N ASP A 610 -12.01 6.91 -21.47
CA ASP A 610 -12.93 5.77 -21.31
C ASP A 610 -13.52 5.64 -19.88
N ASN A 611 -13.22 6.58 -18.99
CA ASN A 611 -13.69 6.63 -17.60
C ASN A 611 -13.25 5.43 -16.74
N ASP A 612 -12.08 4.87 -17.05
CA ASP A 612 -11.40 3.79 -16.33
C ASP A 612 -10.24 4.36 -15.49
N SER A 613 -10.58 5.10 -14.44
CA SER A 613 -9.61 5.75 -13.55
C SER A 613 -8.70 4.74 -12.84
N GLU A 614 -9.19 3.54 -12.54
CA GLU A 614 -8.39 2.49 -11.90
C GLU A 614 -7.25 2.02 -12.83
N GLN A 615 -7.60 1.72 -14.08
CA GLN A 615 -6.61 1.32 -15.07
C GLN A 615 -5.69 2.49 -15.44
N ALA A 616 -6.20 3.72 -15.42
CA ALA A 616 -5.39 4.93 -15.58
C ALA A 616 -4.33 5.06 -14.48
N VAL A 617 -4.70 4.88 -13.19
CA VAL A 617 -3.75 4.91 -12.05
C VAL A 617 -2.71 3.81 -12.15
N ARG A 618 -3.13 2.57 -12.44
CA ARG A 618 -2.19 1.43 -12.60
C ARG A 618 -1.21 1.66 -13.75
N THR A 619 -1.70 2.22 -14.85
CA THR A 619 -0.89 2.52 -16.04
C THR A 619 0.06 3.70 -15.77
N LEU A 620 -0.40 4.74 -15.07
CA LEU A 620 0.41 5.92 -14.71
C LEU A 620 1.53 5.54 -13.74
N TYR A 621 1.19 4.78 -12.69
CA TYR A 621 2.18 4.23 -11.75
C TYR A 621 3.18 3.30 -12.46
N GLY A 622 2.69 2.43 -13.36
CA GLY A 622 3.54 1.56 -14.17
C GLY A 622 4.47 2.31 -15.13
N ALA A 623 4.03 3.45 -15.67
CA ALA A 623 4.83 4.32 -16.51
C ALA A 623 5.98 4.95 -15.69
N VAL A 624 5.67 5.57 -14.55
CA VAL A 624 6.68 6.14 -13.64
C VAL A 624 7.65 5.06 -13.18
N ARG A 625 7.16 3.88 -12.80
CA ARG A 625 8.00 2.77 -12.37
C ARG A 625 8.97 2.27 -13.45
N ALA A 626 8.53 2.26 -14.70
CA ALA A 626 9.38 1.86 -15.82
C ALA A 626 10.40 2.94 -16.22
N ALA A 627 10.14 4.21 -15.90
CA ALA A 627 11.11 5.28 -16.12
C ALA A 627 12.31 5.21 -15.15
N TYR A 628 12.16 4.54 -14.01
CA TYR A 628 13.22 4.37 -13.00
C TYR A 628 13.71 2.91 -12.95
N THR A 629 14.74 2.60 -13.73
CA THR A 629 15.44 1.32 -13.65
C THR A 629 16.36 1.30 -12.43
N LEU A 630 15.88 0.76 -11.32
CA LEU A 630 16.69 0.56 -10.12
C LEU A 630 17.55 -0.71 -10.24
N PRO A 631 18.81 -0.70 -9.77
CA PRO A 631 19.60 -1.92 -9.64
C PRO A 631 18.85 -2.95 -8.76
N GLY A 632 18.89 -4.24 -9.15
CA GLY A 632 18.34 -5.34 -8.34
C GLY A 632 16.86 -5.65 -8.53
N ASP A 633 16.35 -5.50 -9.75
CA ASP A 633 14.92 -5.60 -10.05
C ASP A 633 14.30 -6.99 -9.77
N THR A 634 13.91 -7.17 -8.51
CA THR A 634 13.00 -8.18 -8.02
C THR A 634 11.90 -7.45 -7.26
N ALA A 635 10.67 -7.58 -7.75
CA ALA A 635 9.39 -7.45 -7.03
C ALA A 635 9.35 -6.50 -5.82
N LYS A 636 9.91 -5.28 -5.91
CA LYS A 636 9.75 -4.27 -4.86
C LYS A 636 8.26 -3.93 -4.74
N THR A 637 7.75 -3.87 -3.51
CA THR A 637 6.44 -3.31 -3.24
C THR A 637 6.40 -1.83 -3.63
N HIS A 638 5.20 -1.27 -3.80
CA HIS A 638 5.05 0.11 -4.25
C HIS A 638 5.68 1.13 -3.30
N TRP A 639 5.67 0.87 -2.00
CA TRP A 639 6.36 1.67 -0.99
C TRP A 639 7.87 1.49 -0.96
N GLU A 640 8.37 0.29 -1.24
CA GLU A 640 9.81 0.05 -1.39
C GLU A 640 10.36 0.74 -2.64
N PHE A 641 9.59 0.78 -3.73
CA PHE A 641 9.90 1.58 -4.92
C PHE A 641 9.91 3.08 -4.60
N TYR A 642 8.85 3.60 -3.96
CA TYR A 642 8.79 5.00 -3.51
C TYR A 642 10.02 5.36 -2.68
N THR A 643 10.35 4.56 -1.66
CA THR A 643 11.47 4.83 -0.75
C THR A 643 12.81 4.82 -1.48
N ALA A 644 12.98 3.95 -2.47
CA ALA A 644 14.23 3.84 -3.23
C ALA A 644 14.43 5.02 -4.18
N VAL A 645 13.37 5.52 -4.81
CA VAL A 645 13.43 6.64 -5.75
C VAL A 645 13.36 8.00 -5.03
N SER A 646 12.69 8.09 -3.88
CA SER A 646 12.42 9.35 -3.18
C SER A 646 13.68 10.11 -2.78
N ASP A 647 14.78 9.42 -2.48
CA ASP A 647 16.04 10.05 -2.07
C ASP A 647 16.76 10.76 -3.23
N GLU A 648 16.41 10.43 -4.47
CA GLU A 648 17.00 10.99 -5.70
C GLU A 648 16.14 12.11 -6.32
N LEU A 649 14.88 12.23 -5.92
CA LEU A 649 13.93 13.24 -6.42
C LEU A 649 14.02 14.59 -5.69
N GLU A 650 13.67 15.67 -6.39
CA GLU A 650 13.38 16.97 -5.77
C GLU A 650 12.15 16.89 -4.87
N ALA A 651 11.96 17.87 -3.97
CA ALA A 651 10.88 17.84 -2.98
C ALA A 651 9.49 17.72 -3.62
N ASP A 652 9.24 18.45 -4.71
CA ASP A 652 7.96 18.46 -5.41
C ASP A 652 7.72 17.16 -6.20
N ALA A 653 8.75 16.63 -6.87
CA ALA A 653 8.69 15.32 -7.54
C ALA A 653 8.51 14.17 -6.53
N ARG A 654 9.15 14.27 -5.35
CA ARG A 654 8.96 13.32 -4.24
C ARG A 654 7.53 13.35 -3.70
N GLY A 655 6.93 14.53 -3.57
CA GLY A 655 5.52 14.68 -3.18
C GLY A 655 4.58 14.05 -4.20
N THR A 656 4.84 14.28 -5.48
CA THR A 656 4.08 13.69 -6.60
C THR A 656 4.15 12.17 -6.61
N LEU A 657 5.36 11.61 -6.44
CA LEU A 657 5.54 10.16 -6.42
C LEU A 657 4.87 9.53 -5.19
N ARG A 658 4.86 10.23 -4.06
CA ARG A 658 4.17 9.77 -2.85
C ARG A 658 2.66 9.67 -3.08
N GLN A 659 2.04 10.74 -3.57
CA GLN A 659 0.61 10.77 -3.88
C GLN A 659 0.22 9.72 -4.91
N LEU A 660 1.04 9.50 -5.95
CA LEU A 660 0.81 8.44 -6.93
C LEU A 660 0.93 7.04 -6.31
N THR A 661 1.85 6.85 -5.36
CA THR A 661 2.05 5.56 -4.66
C THR A 661 0.89 5.25 -3.72
N GLU A 662 0.41 6.25 -2.98
CA GLU A 662 -0.77 6.15 -2.10
C GLU A 662 -2.04 5.84 -2.92
N LEU A 663 -2.25 6.57 -4.02
CA LEU A 663 -3.40 6.33 -4.90
C LEU A 663 -3.34 4.97 -5.60
N TYR A 664 -2.15 4.51 -5.99
CA TYR A 664 -1.96 3.16 -6.53
C TYR A 664 -2.27 2.07 -5.49
N GLU A 665 -1.86 2.25 -4.24
CA GLU A 665 -2.15 1.30 -3.16
C GLU A 665 -3.65 1.18 -2.89
N SER A 666 -4.33 2.32 -2.78
CA SER A 666 -5.79 2.41 -2.61
C SER A 666 -6.54 1.69 -3.76
N VAL A 667 -6.16 1.92 -5.01
CA VAL A 667 -6.77 1.26 -6.20
C VAL A 667 -6.41 -0.23 -6.32
N GLN A 668 -5.20 -0.63 -5.92
CA GLN A 668 -4.71 -2.00 -6.11
C GLN A 668 -5.13 -2.94 -4.98
N PHE A 669 -5.21 -2.44 -3.74
CA PHE A 669 -5.43 -3.24 -2.54
C PHE A 669 -6.64 -2.78 -1.71
N GLY A 670 -7.04 -1.51 -1.80
CA GLY A 670 -8.21 -0.96 -1.09
C GLY A 670 -9.54 -1.20 -1.82
N GLY A 671 -9.51 -1.46 -3.13
CA GLY A 671 -10.74 -1.62 -3.94
C GLY A 671 -11.50 -0.30 -4.13
N GLU A 672 -10.83 0.83 -3.93
CA GLU A 672 -11.37 2.17 -4.12
C GLU A 672 -11.23 2.60 -5.58
N THR A 673 -12.28 3.23 -6.12
CA THR A 673 -12.23 3.89 -7.44
C THR A 673 -11.62 5.27 -7.32
N ALA A 674 -10.46 5.49 -7.95
CA ALA A 674 -9.81 6.79 -7.97
C ALA A 674 -10.63 7.86 -8.70
N ASP A 675 -10.68 9.07 -8.14
CA ASP A 675 -11.36 10.21 -8.77
C ASP A 675 -10.66 10.64 -10.06
N ARG A 676 -11.42 10.81 -11.14
CA ARG A 676 -10.88 11.14 -12.47
C ARG A 676 -10.13 12.48 -12.47
N SER A 677 -10.62 13.47 -11.72
CA SER A 677 -9.98 14.79 -11.64
C SER A 677 -8.66 14.72 -10.86
N GLN A 678 -8.61 13.92 -9.80
CA GLN A 678 -7.40 13.61 -9.05
C GLN A 678 -6.36 12.91 -9.94
N VAL A 679 -6.75 11.88 -10.71
CA VAL A 679 -5.84 11.18 -11.63
C VAL A 679 -5.37 12.08 -12.77
N SER A 680 -6.23 12.97 -13.29
CA SER A 680 -5.84 13.94 -14.32
C SER A 680 -4.85 15.00 -13.82
N THR A 681 -5.01 15.42 -12.56
CA THR A 681 -4.06 16.31 -11.88
C THR A 681 -2.73 15.60 -11.70
N LEU A 682 -2.74 14.39 -11.15
CA LEU A 682 -1.54 13.55 -11.00
C LEU A 682 -0.84 13.24 -12.32
N LEU A 683 -1.59 13.00 -13.41
CA LEU A 683 -1.02 12.82 -14.74
C LEU A 683 -0.30 14.07 -15.22
N SER A 684 -0.90 15.25 -15.04
CA SER A 684 -0.30 16.54 -15.43
C SER A 684 0.95 16.85 -14.61
N GLU A 685 0.91 16.53 -13.32
CA GLU A 685 2.06 16.66 -12.43
C GLU A 685 3.19 15.69 -12.76
N VAL A 686 2.85 14.44 -13.12
CA VAL A 686 3.82 13.44 -13.58
C VAL A 686 4.46 13.87 -14.90
N GLN A 687 3.67 14.36 -15.85
CA GLN A 687 4.18 14.93 -17.10
C GLN A 687 5.18 16.06 -16.80
N GLN A 688 4.77 17.06 -16.03
CA GLN A 688 5.60 18.22 -15.75
C GLN A 688 6.89 17.91 -14.98
N ARG A 689 6.85 16.94 -14.06
CA ARG A 689 7.95 16.70 -13.09
C ARG A 689 8.84 15.52 -13.46
N PHE A 690 8.43 14.67 -14.41
CA PHE A 690 9.16 13.47 -14.82
C PHE A 690 9.47 13.41 -16.33
N GLU A 691 9.00 14.37 -17.15
CA GLU A 691 9.33 14.44 -18.59
C GLU A 691 10.82 14.68 -18.92
N SER A 692 11.64 15.11 -17.96
CA SER A 692 13.02 15.56 -18.24
C SER A 692 14.13 14.53 -18.02
N ASP A 693 13.87 13.32 -17.53
CA ASP A 693 14.93 12.34 -17.20
C ASP A 693 14.93 11.06 -18.08
N GLY A 694 13.88 10.86 -18.89
CA GLY A 694 13.70 9.64 -19.69
C GLY A 694 14.32 9.67 -21.09
N THR A 695 14.63 10.86 -21.64
CA THR A 695 14.88 11.00 -23.09
C THR A 695 16.36 11.24 -23.45
N ASP A 696 17.22 11.61 -22.50
CA ASP A 696 18.57 12.13 -22.80
C ASP A 696 19.76 11.22 -22.44
N ARG A 697 19.55 9.92 -22.17
CA ARG A 697 20.67 8.98 -21.94
C ARG A 697 21.04 8.10 -23.15
N ASN A 698 20.37 8.25 -24.30
CA ASN A 698 20.62 7.45 -25.50
C ASN A 698 21.23 8.20 -26.70
N GLN A 699 21.67 9.44 -26.55
CA GLN A 699 22.40 10.14 -27.63
C GLN A 699 23.77 10.63 -27.16
N HIS A 700 24.79 9.82 -27.46
CA HIS A 700 26.17 10.31 -27.52
C HIS A 700 26.30 11.22 -28.76
N PRO A 701 26.66 12.50 -28.64
CA PRO A 701 26.92 13.35 -29.79
C PRO A 701 28.19 12.86 -30.49
N ALA A 702 28.11 12.62 -31.79
CA ALA A 702 29.27 12.32 -32.62
C ALA A 702 30.29 13.47 -32.52
N PRO A 703 31.61 13.18 -32.41
CA PRO A 703 32.61 14.24 -32.42
C PRO A 703 32.64 14.89 -33.80
N SER A 704 32.48 16.21 -33.79
CA SER A 704 32.68 17.09 -34.93
C SER A 704 34.08 16.91 -35.51
N GLU A 705 34.16 16.62 -36.81
CA GLU A 705 35.34 16.87 -37.62
C GLU A 705 35.69 18.37 -37.52
N SER A 706 36.91 18.66 -37.08
CA SER A 706 37.54 19.97 -37.28
C SER A 706 38.61 19.82 -38.35
N ASP A 707 38.41 20.53 -39.46
CA ASP A 707 39.45 20.95 -40.40
C ASP A 707 40.61 21.63 -39.65
N ASP A 708 41.80 21.02 -39.70
CA ASP A 708 43.09 21.67 -40.05
C ASP A 708 44.24 20.63 -40.10
#